data_AF-A0A2A6E830-F1
#
_entry.id   AF-A0A2A6E830-F1
#
_cell.length_a   1.000
_cell.length_b   1.000
_cell.length_c   1.000
_cell.angle_alpha   90.00
_cell.angle_beta   90.00
_cell.angle_gamma   90.00
#
_symmetry.space_group_name_H-M   'P 1'
#
loop_
_entity.id
_entity.type
_entity.pdbx_description
1 polymer ?
#
loop_
_entity_poly.entity_id
_entity_poly.type
_entity_poly.pdbx_seq_one_letter_code
_entity_poly.pdbx_strand_id
1 'polypeptide(L)'
;MNLPFFIARRYLFAKKSHNAINIISMISVCSVAVATVALVCVLSVYNGFNDLVASMFGNFDPELKITPAVGKVFDPDSPAVRQVRELKEVVMCTGVLQDHVLVRYHDRQQVAVAKGVDDAFHHMVSIDTVLVDGRFVLQEGETSYGVMGIGLASSLGVNAAFTSPMEIYAPKRDERVNMANPATSFQIEYAFIGGVFCLNQPSYDENYLILPIGLMRSMLRYEKEVSALELKLSSQADTKAVQQEIRTILGDGFRVQNRYEQQEASFKMMQVEKWMTFLILAFILTIALFNVVSSLSMLMIEKEGDVRMLRSMGADDSLIRRIFLTEGCMIPVLGALVGIVIGVALCLIQQYYGVIKLGSAGAFVSDNYPVRIAPWDILAIFVTVFAIGGLSSWYPVRYLGRKWLKKGVMTALAAPFFLLTACGGGHKALHGQRLTVTMEPQRYFVERIAGKHWNVHTVVPAGQSPETYEPTPREMMAVAESQAYLRIGRIGFERAWMSTIRENNPHLRVFDLSEGVTWIEGQCTHHHHHDHGATDPHIWNATRTAQIIARNTLDALCAIDPAHASDYETNFRALTAEIDSTGRVLHAMLDTLSHRTFVIYHPALTYFADEYELTQLSIEADGKEPSAASMRVLVDEAREAGVRVVFVQQEFDRKHAESLAAEIGARIVTIHPLSADWKTEMLRIAESLATP
;
A
#
# COMPACT_ATOMS: atom_id res chain seq x y z
N MET A 1 -35.07 -44.44 11.23
CA MET A 1 -34.31 -44.33 9.96
C MET A 1 -34.75 -43.07 9.23
N ASN A 2 -33.81 -42.20 8.85
CA ASN A 2 -34.15 -40.98 8.09
C ASN A 2 -34.32 -41.36 6.61
N LEU A 3 -35.57 -41.69 6.22
CA LEU A 3 -35.93 -42.18 4.89
C LEU A 3 -35.39 -41.30 3.73
N PRO A 4 -35.47 -39.95 3.79
CA PRO A 4 -34.85 -39.08 2.79
C PRO A 4 -33.36 -39.32 2.57
N PHE A 5 -32.60 -39.42 3.66
CA PHE A 5 -31.15 -39.62 3.60
C PHE A 5 -30.79 -41.00 3.06
N PHE A 6 -31.55 -42.04 3.44
CA PHE A 6 -31.35 -43.40 2.92
C PHE A 6 -31.52 -43.45 1.40
N ILE A 7 -32.56 -42.80 0.87
CA ILE A 7 -32.82 -42.74 -0.58
C ILE A 7 -31.77 -41.87 -1.27
N ALA A 8 -31.47 -40.68 -0.74
CA ALA A 8 -30.48 -39.75 -1.29
C ALA A 8 -29.08 -40.39 -1.43
N ARG A 9 -28.61 -41.08 -0.38
CA ARG A 9 -27.33 -41.81 -0.42
C ARG A 9 -27.35 -42.87 -1.52
N ARG A 10 -28.47 -43.57 -1.71
CA ARG A 10 -28.59 -44.57 -2.76
C ARG A 10 -28.58 -43.94 -4.15
N TYR A 11 -29.20 -42.77 -4.35
CA TYR A 11 -29.16 -42.05 -5.62
C TYR A 11 -27.77 -41.53 -5.98
N LEU A 12 -26.98 -41.12 -4.99
CA LEU A 12 -25.60 -40.64 -5.21
C LEU A 12 -24.61 -41.77 -5.57
N PHE A 13 -24.71 -42.93 -4.91
CA PHE A 13 -23.69 -44.00 -5.00
C PHE A 13 -24.11 -45.25 -5.80
N ALA A 14 -25.38 -45.41 -6.19
CA ALA A 14 -25.80 -46.60 -6.93
C ALA A 14 -25.18 -46.66 -8.34
N LYS A 15 -24.92 -47.88 -8.83
CA LYS A 15 -24.62 -48.13 -10.25
C LYS A 15 -25.86 -47.78 -11.08
N LYS A 16 -25.79 -46.70 -11.85
CA LYS A 16 -26.88 -46.25 -12.73
C LYS A 16 -26.78 -46.92 -14.09
N SER A 17 -27.90 -47.04 -14.80
CA SER A 17 -27.93 -47.65 -16.14
C SER A 17 -27.16 -46.83 -17.18
N HIS A 18 -27.01 -45.52 -16.95
CA HIS A 18 -26.19 -44.62 -17.77
C HIS A 18 -24.97 -44.10 -16.99
N ASN A 19 -23.77 -44.52 -17.41
CA ASN A 19 -22.50 -44.09 -16.79
C ASN A 19 -22.30 -42.56 -16.79
N ALA A 20 -22.88 -41.84 -17.76
CA ALA A 20 -22.72 -40.40 -17.92
C ALA A 20 -23.11 -39.59 -16.67
N ILE A 21 -24.13 -40.03 -15.92
CA ILE A 21 -24.65 -39.26 -14.78
C ILE A 21 -23.77 -39.40 -13.54
N ASN A 22 -23.20 -40.59 -13.30
CA ASN A 22 -22.20 -40.76 -12.23
C ASN A 22 -20.91 -39.99 -12.53
N ILE A 23 -20.53 -39.87 -13.80
CA ILE A 23 -19.39 -39.05 -14.21
C ILE A 23 -19.65 -37.57 -13.90
N ILE A 24 -20.82 -37.03 -14.25
CA ILE A 24 -21.18 -35.63 -13.97
C ILE A 24 -21.17 -35.33 -12.46
N SER A 25 -21.78 -36.20 -11.63
CA SER A 25 -21.76 -36.00 -10.18
C SER A 25 -20.36 -36.09 -9.58
N MET A 26 -19.50 -36.97 -10.10
CA MET A 26 -18.10 -37.05 -9.67
C MET A 26 -17.33 -35.77 -10.07
N ILE A 27 -17.56 -35.23 -11.28
CA ILE A 27 -16.98 -33.97 -11.71
C ILE A 27 -17.40 -32.83 -10.78
N SER A 28 -18.68 -32.75 -10.39
CA SER A 28 -19.18 -31.74 -9.45
C SER A 28 -18.53 -31.85 -8.07
N VAL A 29 -18.34 -33.08 -7.55
CA VAL A 29 -17.60 -33.30 -6.29
C VAL A 29 -16.14 -32.83 -6.44
N CYS A 30 -15.47 -33.21 -7.52
CA CYS A 30 -14.07 -32.85 -7.76
C CYS A 30 -13.89 -31.34 -7.91
N SER A 31 -14.80 -30.65 -8.60
CA SER A 31 -14.72 -29.19 -8.76
C SER A 31 -14.85 -28.47 -7.42
N VAL A 32 -15.78 -28.91 -6.55
CA VAL A 32 -15.90 -28.36 -5.19
C VAL A 32 -14.68 -28.70 -4.34
N ALA A 33 -14.15 -29.92 -4.46
CA ALA A 33 -12.96 -30.34 -3.74
C ALA A 33 -11.74 -29.49 -4.11
N VAL A 34 -11.47 -29.26 -5.40
CA VAL A 34 -10.34 -28.44 -5.87
C VAL A 34 -10.46 -27.00 -5.38
N ALA A 35 -11.65 -26.38 -5.48
CA ALA A 35 -11.88 -25.04 -4.95
C ALA A 35 -11.65 -24.96 -3.44
N THR A 36 -12.06 -26.01 -2.70
CA THR A 36 -11.86 -26.10 -1.26
C THR A 36 -10.37 -26.30 -0.90
N VAL A 37 -9.63 -27.12 -1.64
CA VAL A 37 -8.17 -27.29 -1.47
C VAL A 37 -7.47 -25.95 -1.62
N ALA A 38 -7.79 -25.19 -2.68
CA ALA A 38 -7.21 -23.89 -2.92
C ALA A 38 -7.48 -22.92 -1.77
N LEU A 39 -8.72 -22.88 -1.26
CA LEU A 39 -9.10 -22.02 -0.14
C LEU A 39 -8.32 -22.37 1.14
N VAL A 40 -8.18 -23.67 1.46
CA VAL A 40 -7.39 -24.12 2.62
C VAL A 40 -5.91 -23.75 2.46
N CYS A 41 -5.31 -24.01 1.30
CA CYS A 41 -3.89 -23.75 1.07
C CYS A 41 -3.59 -22.25 1.15
N VAL A 42 -4.39 -21.41 0.47
CA VAL A 42 -4.16 -19.97 0.42
C VAL A 42 -4.35 -19.31 1.78
N LEU A 43 -5.41 -19.64 2.54
CA LEU A 43 -5.58 -19.08 3.89
C LEU A 43 -4.46 -19.55 4.83
N SER A 44 -4.02 -20.80 4.70
CA SER A 44 -2.92 -21.32 5.52
C SER A 44 -1.59 -20.66 5.19
N VAL A 45 -1.33 -20.34 3.91
CA VAL A 45 -0.18 -19.54 3.49
C VAL A 45 -0.22 -18.15 4.12
N TYR A 46 -1.34 -17.44 4.04
CA TYR A 46 -1.47 -16.12 4.65
C TYR A 46 -1.23 -16.13 6.17
N ASN A 47 -1.73 -17.15 6.87
CA ASN A 47 -1.44 -17.32 8.29
C ASN A 47 0.05 -17.56 8.55
N GLY A 48 0.71 -18.35 7.71
CA GLY A 48 2.15 -18.61 7.80
C GLY A 48 2.97 -17.34 7.59
N PHE A 49 2.64 -16.54 6.57
CA PHE A 49 3.27 -15.24 6.34
C PHE A 49 3.04 -14.28 7.49
N ASN A 50 1.81 -14.22 8.03
CA ASN A 50 1.51 -13.37 9.17
C ASN A 50 2.38 -13.69 10.39
N ASP A 51 2.59 -14.99 10.67
CA ASP A 51 3.45 -15.41 11.77
C ASP A 51 4.93 -15.16 11.49
N LEU A 52 5.39 -15.36 10.24
CA LEU A 52 6.75 -15.05 9.82
C LEU A 52 7.05 -13.55 9.98
N VAL A 53 6.18 -12.69 9.46
CA VAL A 53 6.28 -11.23 9.56
C VAL A 53 6.23 -10.79 11.03
N ALA A 54 5.34 -11.38 11.84
CA ALA A 54 5.29 -11.11 13.28
C ALA A 54 6.57 -11.51 14.03
N SER A 55 7.22 -12.60 13.61
CA SER A 55 8.50 -13.02 14.17
C SER A 55 9.64 -12.06 13.83
N MET A 56 9.66 -11.51 12.61
CA MET A 56 10.66 -10.52 12.19
C MET A 56 10.57 -9.25 13.01
N PHE A 57 9.35 -8.69 13.18
CA PHE A 57 9.15 -7.54 14.06
C PHE A 57 9.53 -7.85 15.51
N GLY A 58 9.39 -9.10 15.96
CA GLY A 58 9.78 -9.51 17.31
C GLY A 58 11.28 -9.46 17.62
N ASN A 59 12.14 -9.34 16.61
CA ASN A 59 13.57 -9.17 16.79
C ASN A 59 13.98 -7.72 17.11
N PHE A 60 13.05 -6.77 17.01
CA PHE A 60 13.29 -5.35 17.26
C PHE A 60 12.23 -4.67 18.13
N ASP A 61 10.95 -5.01 17.93
CA ASP A 61 9.82 -4.45 18.66
C ASP A 61 9.51 -5.29 19.93
N PRO A 62 9.36 -4.65 21.09
CA PRO A 62 9.03 -5.33 22.34
C PRO A 62 7.58 -5.87 22.32
N GLU A 63 7.25 -6.72 23.30
CA GLU A 63 5.90 -7.26 23.44
C GLU A 63 4.87 -6.18 23.77
N LEU A 64 5.23 -5.27 24.69
CA LEU A 64 4.49 -4.06 24.98
C LEU A 64 5.42 -2.83 24.95
N LYS A 65 4.91 -1.74 24.38
CA LYS A 65 5.58 -0.45 24.32
C LYS A 65 4.65 0.62 24.89
N ILE A 66 5.17 1.42 25.81
CA ILE A 66 4.46 2.55 26.39
C ILE A 66 5.08 3.83 25.85
N THR A 67 4.27 4.71 25.27
CA THR A 67 4.69 6.04 24.81
C THR A 67 3.77 7.10 25.43
N PRO A 68 4.23 8.35 25.61
CA PRO A 68 3.37 9.41 26.10
C PRO A 68 2.28 9.71 25.06
N ALA A 69 1.06 10.03 25.50
CA ALA A 69 -0.03 10.43 24.60
C ALA A 69 0.16 11.86 24.06
N VAL A 70 0.83 12.72 24.84
CA VAL A 70 1.15 14.11 24.52
C VAL A 70 2.62 14.38 24.84
N GLY A 71 3.33 15.03 23.91
CA GLY A 71 4.77 15.31 24.03
C GLY A 71 5.65 14.18 23.45
N LYS A 72 6.97 14.38 23.48
CA LYS A 72 7.96 13.43 22.96
C LYS A 72 8.53 12.48 24.02
N VAL A 73 8.53 12.88 25.29
CA VAL A 73 9.16 12.13 26.39
C VAL A 73 8.39 12.26 27.69
N PHE A 74 8.70 11.39 28.65
CA PHE A 74 8.17 11.40 30.01
C PHE A 74 9.23 10.93 31.02
N ASP A 75 9.00 11.20 32.30
CA ASP A 75 9.85 10.72 33.39
C ASP A 75 9.55 9.22 33.67
N PRO A 76 10.55 8.32 33.47
CA PRO A 76 10.37 6.90 33.72
C PRO A 76 10.20 6.56 35.22
N ASP A 77 10.53 7.47 36.13
CA ASP A 77 10.46 7.28 37.58
C ASP A 77 9.15 7.81 38.20
N SER A 78 8.18 8.22 37.38
CA SER A 78 6.87 8.60 37.87
C SER A 78 6.20 7.45 38.67
N PRO A 79 5.39 7.75 39.72
CA PRO A 79 4.79 6.71 40.56
C PRO A 79 3.98 5.67 39.79
N ALA A 80 3.24 6.11 38.75
CA ALA A 80 2.44 5.23 37.91
C ALA A 80 3.30 4.27 37.07
N VAL A 81 4.42 4.76 36.52
CA VAL A 81 5.35 3.91 35.75
C VAL A 81 6.10 2.92 36.65
N ARG A 82 6.43 3.31 37.88
CA ARG A 82 7.01 2.39 38.87
C ARG A 82 6.07 1.23 39.21
N GLN A 83 4.77 1.51 39.38
CA GLN A 83 3.77 0.47 39.61
C GLN A 83 3.71 -0.53 38.45
N VAL A 84 3.87 -0.08 37.21
CA VAL A 84 3.93 -0.96 36.03
C VAL A 84 5.18 -1.85 36.05
N ARG A 85 6.33 -1.32 36.46
CA ARG A 85 7.59 -2.09 36.58
C ARG A 85 7.53 -3.18 37.65
N GLU A 86 6.69 -3.01 38.67
CA GLU A 86 6.53 -3.94 39.79
C GLU A 86 5.48 -5.04 39.52
N LEU A 87 4.80 -5.02 38.37
CA LEU A 87 3.88 -6.08 37.97
C LEU A 87 4.61 -7.43 37.86
N LYS A 88 4.00 -8.50 38.37
CA LYS A 88 4.62 -9.84 38.42
C LYS A 88 4.83 -10.43 37.03
N GLU A 89 4.00 -10.01 36.09
CA GLU A 89 3.96 -10.45 34.71
C GLU A 89 5.06 -9.80 33.87
N VAL A 90 5.62 -8.66 34.33
CA VAL A 90 6.71 -7.93 33.66
C VAL A 90 8.05 -8.49 34.12
N VAL A 91 8.76 -9.14 33.20
CA VAL A 91 10.07 -9.74 33.47
C VAL A 91 11.19 -8.73 33.32
N MET A 92 11.07 -7.84 32.33
CA MET A 92 12.07 -6.83 32.03
C MET A 92 11.42 -5.56 31.51
N CYS A 93 12.01 -4.42 31.89
CA CYS A 93 11.55 -3.10 31.51
C CYS A 93 12.78 -2.22 31.20
N THR A 94 12.82 -1.65 30.01
CA THR A 94 13.89 -0.73 29.58
C THR A 94 13.31 0.61 29.13
N GLY A 95 14.05 1.67 29.42
CA GLY A 95 13.75 3.00 28.88
C GLY A 95 14.42 3.19 27.54
N VAL A 96 13.72 3.81 26.60
CA VAL A 96 14.25 4.10 25.26
C VAL A 96 14.11 5.58 24.95
N LEU A 97 15.17 6.16 24.39
CA LEU A 97 15.18 7.54 23.92
C LEU A 97 15.44 7.56 22.41
N GLN A 98 14.48 8.09 21.65
CA GLN A 98 14.50 8.06 20.19
C GLN A 98 14.27 9.47 19.61
N ASP A 99 15.11 9.89 18.66
CA ASP A 99 14.94 11.12 17.86
C ASP A 99 15.71 10.98 16.53
N HIS A 100 15.48 11.90 15.60
CA HIS A 100 16.19 11.92 14.32
C HIS A 100 17.58 12.55 14.47
N VAL A 101 18.59 11.96 13.81
CA VAL A 101 19.97 12.42 13.78
C VAL A 101 20.51 12.36 12.35
N LEU A 102 21.51 13.20 12.05
CA LEU A 102 22.30 13.05 10.83
C LEU A 102 23.57 12.27 11.19
N VAL A 103 23.79 11.13 10.52
CA VAL A 103 24.99 10.30 10.70
C VAL A 103 25.93 10.60 9.55
N ARG A 104 27.21 10.84 9.87
CA ARG A 104 28.25 11.09 8.88
C ARG A 104 29.42 10.16 9.10
N TYR A 105 29.92 9.61 8.01
CA TYR A 105 31.14 8.82 7.98
C TYR A 105 31.99 9.25 6.78
N HIS A 106 33.13 9.89 7.05
CA HIS A 106 33.93 10.56 6.04
C HIS A 106 33.08 11.50 5.16
N ASP A 107 33.01 11.27 3.85
CA ASP A 107 32.31 12.12 2.89
C ASP A 107 30.83 11.74 2.69
N ARG A 108 30.35 10.69 3.37
CA ARG A 108 28.97 10.19 3.25
C ARG A 108 28.16 10.57 4.48
N GLN A 109 26.91 10.99 4.26
CA GLN A 109 25.97 11.34 5.32
C GLN A 109 24.57 10.82 5.02
N GLN A 110 23.84 10.44 6.06
CA GLN A 110 22.48 9.91 5.97
C GLN A 110 21.68 10.31 7.22
N VAL A 111 20.42 10.69 7.04
CA VAL A 111 19.50 10.89 8.18
C VAL A 111 19.08 9.53 8.72
N ALA A 112 19.20 9.34 10.03
CA ALA A 112 18.83 8.12 10.72
C ALA A 112 17.94 8.43 11.93
N VAL A 113 17.21 7.42 12.36
CA VAL A 113 16.51 7.37 13.64
C VAL A 113 17.45 6.75 14.65
N ALA A 114 17.99 7.57 15.55
CA ALA A 114 18.81 7.08 16.65
C ALA A 114 17.92 6.52 17.75
N LYS A 115 18.08 5.23 18.08
CA LYS A 115 17.41 4.55 19.19
C LYS A 115 18.41 4.32 20.32
N GLY A 116 18.35 5.18 21.33
CA GLY A 116 19.13 5.05 22.56
C GLY A 116 18.52 4.00 23.48
N VAL A 117 19.27 2.93 23.76
CA VAL A 117 18.83 1.81 24.61
C VAL A 117 19.87 1.47 25.67
N ASP A 118 19.48 0.73 26.70
CA ASP A 118 20.42 0.18 27.69
C ASP A 118 21.03 -1.16 27.22
N ASP A 119 22.05 -1.62 27.95
CA ASP A 119 22.69 -2.90 27.64
C ASP A 119 21.76 -4.11 27.84
N ALA A 120 20.66 -3.98 28.57
CA ALA A 120 19.68 -5.06 28.74
C ALA A 120 18.79 -5.25 27.50
N PHE A 121 18.84 -4.33 26.52
CA PHE A 121 18.03 -4.39 25.30
C PHE A 121 18.20 -5.69 24.50
N HIS A 122 19.42 -6.21 24.36
CA HIS A 122 19.65 -7.47 23.62
C HIS A 122 19.08 -8.71 24.34
N HIS A 123 18.78 -8.62 25.64
CA HIS A 123 18.03 -9.65 26.36
C HIS A 123 16.51 -9.47 26.20
N MET A 124 16.06 -8.25 25.86
CA MET A 124 14.67 -7.96 25.58
C MET A 124 14.26 -8.52 24.22
N VAL A 125 15.03 -8.19 23.18
CA VAL A 125 14.78 -8.59 21.79
C VAL A 125 15.91 -9.45 21.24
N SER A 126 15.60 -10.39 20.35
CA SER A 126 16.57 -11.35 19.80
C SER A 126 17.45 -10.75 18.68
N ILE A 127 18.00 -9.56 18.89
CA ILE A 127 18.73 -8.82 17.84
C ILE A 127 20.01 -9.53 17.39
N ASP A 128 20.62 -10.33 18.26
CA ASP A 128 21.81 -11.13 17.92
C ASP A 128 21.57 -12.12 16.77
N THR A 129 20.31 -12.54 16.58
CA THR A 129 19.94 -13.52 15.54
C THR A 129 19.88 -12.91 14.13
N VAL A 130 19.90 -11.58 14.03
CA VAL A 130 19.75 -10.83 12.78
C VAL A 130 20.97 -9.97 12.46
N LEU A 131 22.06 -10.14 13.21
CA LEU A 131 23.34 -9.53 12.89
C LEU A 131 23.97 -10.21 11.66
N VAL A 132 24.38 -9.39 10.70
CA VAL A 132 25.06 -9.83 9.48
C VAL A 132 26.56 -9.57 9.57
N ASP A 133 26.96 -8.54 10.33
CA ASP A 133 28.35 -8.17 10.54
C ASP A 133 28.57 -7.65 11.97
N GLY A 134 29.76 -7.89 12.53
CA GLY A 134 30.14 -7.46 13.88
C GLY A 134 29.43 -8.19 15.02
N ARG A 135 29.27 -7.50 16.16
CA ARG A 135 28.61 -8.00 17.39
C ARG A 135 27.70 -6.94 17.97
N PHE A 136 26.65 -7.33 18.69
CA PHE A 136 25.85 -6.37 19.42
C PHE A 136 26.65 -5.86 20.63
N VAL A 137 27.22 -4.67 20.50
CA VAL A 137 27.94 -3.99 21.56
C VAL A 137 27.61 -2.51 21.50
N LEU A 138 27.22 -1.93 22.63
CA LEU A 138 26.90 -0.50 22.73
C LEU A 138 27.99 0.25 23.50
N GLN A 139 28.65 -0.39 24.46
CA GLN A 139 29.70 0.26 25.24
C GLN A 139 30.81 -0.73 25.62
N GLU A 140 32.07 -0.34 25.42
CA GLU A 140 33.24 -1.01 26.00
C GLU A 140 34.15 0.01 26.68
N GLY A 141 34.23 -0.07 28.00
CA GLY A 141 34.90 0.95 28.81
C GLY A 141 34.22 2.32 28.62
N GLU A 142 34.98 3.30 28.15
CA GLU A 142 34.48 4.65 27.83
C GLU A 142 34.10 4.81 26.35
N THR A 143 34.26 3.76 25.53
CA THR A 143 34.01 3.84 24.09
C THR A 143 32.57 3.45 23.77
N SER A 144 31.85 4.35 23.11
CA SER A 144 30.49 4.11 22.60
C SER A 144 30.54 3.44 21.23
N TYR A 145 29.68 2.45 21.04
CA TYR A 145 29.47 1.73 19.79
C TYR A 145 28.03 1.86 19.33
N GLY A 146 27.82 1.94 18.03
CA GLY A 146 26.51 1.94 17.38
C GLY A 146 26.30 0.69 16.55
N VAL A 147 25.07 0.16 16.57
CA VAL A 147 24.65 -0.97 15.76
C VAL A 147 23.58 -0.47 14.79
N MET A 148 23.77 -0.66 13.48
CA MET A 148 22.89 -0.05 12.47
C MET A 148 22.28 -1.06 11.51
N GLY A 149 21.21 -0.66 10.84
CA GLY A 149 20.62 -1.45 9.76
C GLY A 149 21.54 -1.53 8.53
N ILE A 150 21.43 -2.61 7.77
CA ILE A 150 22.27 -2.88 6.58
C ILE A 150 22.11 -1.83 5.47
N GLY A 151 20.93 -1.25 5.30
CA GLY A 151 20.68 -0.17 4.36
C GLY A 151 21.41 1.11 4.77
N LEU A 152 21.33 1.48 6.06
CA LEU A 152 22.07 2.62 6.61
C LEU A 152 23.59 2.41 6.48
N ALA A 153 24.07 1.20 6.79
CA ALA A 153 25.47 0.84 6.61
C ALA A 153 25.93 0.95 5.15
N SER A 154 25.11 0.47 4.21
CA SER A 154 25.38 0.54 2.76
C SER A 154 25.46 1.99 2.27
N SER A 155 24.50 2.84 2.67
CA SER A 155 24.46 4.26 2.32
C SER A 155 25.69 5.00 2.86
N LEU A 156 26.11 4.71 4.09
CA LEU A 156 27.31 5.28 4.70
C LEU A 156 28.61 4.63 4.21
N GLY A 157 28.53 3.49 3.52
CA GLY A 157 29.70 2.73 3.04
C GLY A 157 30.54 2.14 4.17
N VAL A 158 29.91 1.72 5.27
CA VAL A 158 30.58 1.27 6.49
C VAL A 158 30.42 -0.22 6.75
N ASN A 159 31.34 -0.79 7.53
CA ASN A 159 31.24 -2.15 8.08
C ASN A 159 31.74 -2.17 9.54
N ALA A 160 31.50 -3.27 10.25
CA ALA A 160 31.87 -3.40 11.66
C ALA A 160 33.38 -3.62 11.89
N ALA A 161 34.15 -3.85 10.82
CA ALA A 161 35.61 -3.98 10.90
C ALA A 161 36.34 -2.62 10.85
N PHE A 162 35.64 -1.52 10.58
CA PHE A 162 36.23 -0.20 10.48
C PHE A 162 36.58 0.41 11.84
N THR A 163 37.75 1.05 11.89
CA THR A 163 38.34 1.59 13.13
C THR A 163 38.15 3.09 13.31
N SER A 164 37.46 3.77 12.40
CA SER A 164 37.14 5.19 12.55
C SER A 164 35.74 5.33 13.16
N PRO A 165 35.52 6.27 14.08
CA PRO A 165 34.18 6.52 14.60
C PRO A 165 33.30 7.19 13.53
N MET A 166 32.00 6.94 13.60
CA MET A 166 30.99 7.73 12.92
C MET A 166 30.67 8.99 13.73
N GLU A 167 30.32 10.05 13.03
CA GLU A 167 29.92 11.32 13.63
C GLU A 167 28.39 11.41 13.61
N ILE A 168 27.81 11.79 14.73
CA ILE A 168 26.36 11.79 14.90
C ILE A 168 25.96 13.20 15.31
N TYR A 169 25.11 13.82 14.48
CA TYR A 169 24.65 15.19 14.62
C TYR A 169 23.21 15.18 15.13
N ALA A 170 23.00 15.67 16.36
CA ALA A 170 21.67 15.88 16.93
C ALA A 170 21.37 17.38 17.02
N PRO A 171 20.18 17.86 16.64
CA PRO A 171 19.82 19.26 16.78
C PRO A 171 19.70 19.64 18.27
N LYS A 172 20.33 20.73 18.66
CA LYS A 172 20.23 21.25 20.04
C LYS A 172 18.82 21.78 20.30
N ARG A 173 18.25 21.43 21.45
CA ARG A 173 16.83 21.70 21.77
C ARG A 173 16.60 23.09 22.37
N ASP A 174 17.59 23.63 23.06
CA ASP A 174 17.47 24.88 23.83
C ASP A 174 18.02 26.10 23.09
N GLU A 175 18.57 25.91 21.88
CA GLU A 175 19.21 26.95 21.09
C GLU A 175 18.40 27.14 19.80
N ARG A 176 18.06 28.39 19.47
CA ARG A 176 17.53 28.71 18.14
C ARG A 176 18.61 28.40 17.11
N VAL A 177 18.24 27.73 16.02
CA VAL A 177 19.17 27.39 14.94
C VAL A 177 19.90 28.65 14.48
N ASN A 178 21.22 28.66 14.67
CA ASN A 178 22.07 29.74 14.23
C ASN A 178 22.28 29.64 12.73
N MET A 179 21.52 30.45 11.98
CA MET A 179 21.50 30.44 10.52
C MET A 179 22.82 30.92 9.90
N ALA A 180 23.66 31.65 10.64
CA ALA A 180 24.99 32.07 10.17
C ALA A 180 26.03 30.94 10.28
N ASN A 181 25.79 29.95 11.14
CA ASN A 181 26.64 28.76 11.24
C ASN A 181 25.79 27.56 11.68
N PRO A 182 25.09 26.89 10.74
CA PRO A 182 24.20 25.78 11.03
C PRO A 182 24.89 24.65 11.82
N ALA A 183 26.19 24.41 11.58
CA ALA A 183 26.96 23.39 12.28
C ALA A 183 27.01 23.60 13.81
N THR A 184 26.94 24.85 14.29
CA THR A 184 26.91 25.15 15.74
C THR A 184 25.57 24.84 16.41
N SER A 185 24.52 24.62 15.62
CA SER A 185 23.17 24.26 16.09
C SER A 185 23.03 22.76 16.36
N PHE A 186 24.05 21.98 16.03
CA PHE A 186 24.11 20.55 16.30
C PHE A 186 25.05 20.25 17.45
N GLN A 187 24.65 19.30 18.29
CA GLN A 187 25.55 18.59 19.17
C GLN A 187 26.13 17.43 18.38
N ILE A 188 27.46 17.32 18.36
CA ILE A 188 28.18 16.26 17.66
C ILE A 188 28.71 15.28 18.68
N GLU A 189 28.36 14.02 18.53
CA GLU A 189 28.92 12.92 19.30
C GLU A 189 29.52 11.87 18.36
N TYR A 190 30.37 11.00 18.92
CA TYR A 190 31.09 9.99 18.17
C TYR A 190 30.76 8.60 18.69
N ALA A 191 30.58 7.65 17.78
CA ALA A 191 30.44 6.24 18.12
C ALA A 191 31.16 5.36 17.10
N PHE A 192 31.80 4.29 17.54
CA PHE A 192 32.37 3.28 16.66
C PHE A 192 31.27 2.34 16.14
N ILE A 193 31.55 1.59 15.09
CA ILE A 193 30.56 0.66 14.53
C ILE A 193 30.75 -0.69 15.23
N GLY A 194 29.76 -1.10 16.01
CA GLY A 194 29.79 -2.38 16.74
C GLY A 194 29.29 -3.55 15.90
N GLY A 195 28.26 -3.31 15.08
CA GLY A 195 27.64 -4.33 14.23
C GLY A 195 26.62 -3.77 13.25
N VAL A 196 26.19 -4.64 12.34
CA VAL A 196 25.18 -4.36 11.32
C VAL A 196 24.11 -5.44 11.38
N PHE A 197 22.84 -5.05 11.50
CA PHE A 197 21.69 -5.97 11.49
C PHE A 197 20.92 -5.90 10.16
N CYS A 198 20.20 -6.97 9.84
CA CYS A 198 19.26 -7.02 8.73
C CYS A 198 17.96 -7.71 9.14
N LEU A 199 16.88 -6.95 9.19
CA LEU A 199 15.53 -7.44 9.48
C LEU A 199 14.74 -7.77 8.20
N ASN A 200 15.32 -7.51 7.03
CA ASN A 200 14.68 -7.56 5.71
C ASN A 200 13.43 -6.67 5.65
N GLN A 201 13.52 -5.51 6.29
CA GLN A 201 12.46 -4.51 6.37
C GLN A 201 13.08 -3.12 6.18
N PRO A 202 12.82 -2.44 5.04
CA PRO A 202 13.42 -1.13 4.74
C PRO A 202 13.22 -0.10 5.85
N SER A 203 12.04 -0.10 6.50
CA SER A 203 11.72 0.82 7.59
C SER A 203 12.71 0.76 8.76
N TYR A 204 13.32 -0.39 9.01
CA TYR A 204 14.36 -0.58 10.02
C TYR A 204 15.76 -0.54 9.42
N ASP A 205 15.97 -1.29 8.34
CA ASP A 205 17.30 -1.53 7.76
C ASP A 205 17.93 -0.26 7.18
N GLU A 206 17.13 0.68 6.68
CA GLU A 206 17.63 1.92 6.07
C GLU A 206 17.74 3.07 7.06
N ASN A 207 16.98 3.02 8.16
CA ASN A 207 16.75 4.19 8.99
C ASN A 207 17.31 4.08 10.41
N TYR A 208 17.45 2.88 10.99
CA TYR A 208 17.74 2.78 12.44
C TYR A 208 19.23 2.65 12.76
N LEU A 209 19.65 3.43 13.75
CA LEU A 209 20.94 3.35 14.43
C LEU A 209 20.70 3.18 15.93
N ILE A 210 21.12 2.05 16.50
CA ILE A 210 21.02 1.75 17.92
C ILE A 210 22.28 2.27 18.61
N LEU A 211 22.10 3.02 19.70
CA LEU A 211 23.16 3.66 20.48
C LEU A 211 22.96 3.43 21.97
N PRO A 212 23.99 3.63 22.81
CA PRO A 212 23.81 3.75 24.25
C PRO A 212 22.85 4.87 24.60
N ILE A 213 21.90 4.61 25.50
CA ILE A 213 20.99 5.64 26.00
C ILE A 213 21.73 6.80 26.67
N GLY A 214 22.89 6.54 27.29
CA GLY A 214 23.76 7.58 27.85
C GLY A 214 24.26 8.56 26.80
N LEU A 215 24.69 8.05 25.64
CA LEU A 215 25.10 8.87 24.50
C LEU A 215 23.92 9.71 24.00
N MET A 216 22.75 9.10 23.81
CA MET A 216 21.56 9.85 23.38
C MET A 216 21.12 10.92 24.36
N ARG A 217 21.24 10.68 25.66
CA ARG A 217 20.97 11.69 26.69
C ARG A 217 21.93 12.87 26.59
N SER A 218 23.23 12.62 26.38
CA SER A 218 24.21 13.70 26.18
C SER A 218 23.95 14.49 24.90
N MET A 219 23.62 13.80 23.79
CA MET A 219 23.30 14.40 22.50
C MET A 219 22.06 15.29 22.53
N LEU A 220 20.98 14.79 23.15
CA LEU A 220 19.68 15.45 23.18
C LEU A 220 19.47 16.29 24.45
N ARG A 221 20.47 16.39 25.33
CA ARG A 221 20.43 17.14 26.60
C ARG A 221 19.26 16.72 27.51
N TYR A 222 19.02 15.42 27.62
CA TYR A 222 18.07 14.86 28.58
C TYR A 222 18.80 14.31 29.79
N GLU A 223 18.23 14.47 30.99
CA GLU A 223 18.82 13.93 32.21
C GLU A 223 18.25 12.54 32.53
N LYS A 224 16.92 12.41 32.52
CA LYS A 224 16.23 11.19 32.99
C LYS A 224 15.15 10.70 32.03
N GLU A 225 14.57 11.62 31.27
CA GLU A 225 13.41 11.42 30.44
C GLU A 225 13.64 10.37 29.34
N VAL A 226 12.57 9.66 29.00
CA VAL A 226 12.56 8.63 27.96
C VAL A 226 11.39 8.87 27.00
N SER A 227 11.58 8.51 25.73
CA SER A 227 10.52 8.58 24.72
C SER A 227 9.56 7.40 24.80
N ALA A 228 10.04 6.25 25.25
CA ALA A 228 9.24 5.05 25.39
C ALA A 228 9.75 4.18 26.55
N LEU A 229 8.85 3.35 27.07
CA LEU A 229 9.18 2.23 27.94
C LEU A 229 8.86 0.94 27.20
N GLU A 230 9.85 0.08 27.04
CA GLU A 230 9.71 -1.21 26.37
C GLU A 230 9.69 -2.33 27.43
N LEU A 231 8.76 -3.27 27.28
CA LEU A 231 8.46 -4.31 28.27
C LEU A 231 8.54 -5.70 27.65
N LYS A 232 9.11 -6.63 28.42
CA LYS A 232 9.07 -8.07 28.16
C LYS A 232 8.21 -8.75 29.23
N LEU A 233 7.23 -9.53 28.79
CA LEU A 233 6.33 -10.24 29.68
C LEU A 233 6.83 -11.67 29.94
N SER A 234 6.28 -12.28 30.98
CA SER A 234 6.50 -13.70 31.24
C SER A 234 5.84 -14.55 30.14
N SER A 235 6.47 -15.67 29.78
CA SER A 235 5.99 -16.58 28.72
C SER A 235 4.58 -17.15 28.92
N GLN A 236 4.02 -17.04 30.13
CA GLN A 236 2.66 -17.48 30.46
C GLN A 236 1.65 -16.32 30.59
N ALA A 237 2.09 -15.07 30.47
CA ALA A 237 1.21 -13.92 30.61
C ALA A 237 0.33 -13.75 29.37
N ASP A 238 -0.96 -13.44 29.60
CA ASP A 238 -1.84 -12.95 28.54
C ASP A 238 -1.52 -11.48 28.26
N THR A 239 -0.85 -11.23 27.13
CA THR A 239 -0.47 -9.88 26.70
C THR A 239 -1.64 -8.91 26.68
N LYS A 240 -2.86 -9.35 26.30
CA LYS A 240 -4.04 -8.47 26.25
C LYS A 240 -4.53 -8.11 27.65
N ALA A 241 -4.51 -9.07 28.57
CA ALA A 241 -4.91 -8.82 29.96
C ALA A 241 -3.94 -7.85 30.64
N VAL A 242 -2.63 -8.10 30.50
CA VAL A 242 -1.58 -7.23 31.07
C VAL A 242 -1.63 -5.83 30.44
N GLN A 243 -1.83 -5.75 29.12
CA GLN A 243 -2.00 -4.47 28.43
C GLN A 243 -3.16 -3.65 29.00
N GLN A 244 -4.30 -4.28 29.27
CA GLN A 244 -5.46 -3.59 29.82
C GLN A 244 -5.23 -3.15 31.28
N GLU A 245 -4.53 -3.95 32.07
CA GLU A 245 -4.13 -3.60 33.43
C GLU A 245 -3.19 -2.38 33.43
N ILE A 246 -2.16 -2.38 32.57
CA ILE A 246 -1.24 -1.25 32.42
C ILE A 246 -1.97 0.02 31.96
N ARG A 247 -2.92 -0.09 31.02
CA ARG A 247 -3.77 1.05 30.59
C ARG A 247 -4.59 1.61 31.75
N THR A 248 -5.06 0.76 32.65
CA THR A 248 -5.82 1.19 33.84
C THR A 248 -4.93 1.92 34.85
N ILE A 249 -3.68 1.49 35.01
CA ILE A 249 -2.71 2.12 35.92
C ILE A 249 -2.24 3.49 35.39
N LEU A 250 -1.90 3.55 34.10
CA LEU A 250 -1.32 4.75 33.48
C LEU A 250 -2.36 5.80 33.05
N GLY A 251 -3.61 5.38 32.81
CA GLY A 251 -4.69 6.25 32.32
C GLY A 251 -4.45 6.77 30.90
N ASP A 252 -5.21 7.81 30.51
CA ASP A 252 -5.22 8.35 29.14
C ASP A 252 -3.97 9.17 28.77
N GLY A 253 -3.07 9.39 29.73
CA GLY A 253 -1.81 10.12 29.51
C GLY A 253 -0.77 9.32 28.70
N PHE A 254 -1.00 8.02 28.50
CA PHE A 254 -0.07 7.12 27.83
C PHE A 254 -0.77 6.25 26.79
N ARG A 255 -0.03 5.89 25.74
CA ARG A 255 -0.41 4.87 24.78
C ARG A 255 0.34 3.59 25.11
N VAL A 256 -0.40 2.52 25.36
CA VAL A 256 0.15 1.19 25.63
C VAL A 256 -0.15 0.33 24.42
N GLN A 257 0.86 0.03 23.62
CA GLN A 257 0.74 -0.68 22.35
C GLN A 257 1.39 -2.07 22.45
N ASN A 258 0.68 -3.10 21.98
CA ASN A 258 1.30 -4.41 21.74
C ASN A 258 2.00 -4.44 20.38
N ARG A 259 2.77 -5.50 20.11
CA ARG A 259 3.54 -5.63 18.85
C ARG A 259 2.70 -5.46 17.58
N TYR A 260 1.45 -5.93 17.57
CA TYR A 260 0.56 -5.77 16.42
C TYR A 260 0.11 -4.31 16.23
N GLU A 261 -0.20 -3.61 17.34
CA GLU A 261 -0.60 -2.20 17.32
C GLU A 261 0.58 -1.27 17.00
N GLN A 262 1.82 -1.67 17.31
CA GLN A 262 3.03 -0.95 16.90
C GLN A 262 3.20 -0.94 15.38
N GLN A 263 2.78 -2.01 14.70
CA GLN A 263 2.84 -2.19 13.24
C GLN A 263 1.46 -2.27 12.58
N GLU A 264 0.54 -1.46 13.06
CA GLU A 264 -0.89 -1.57 12.72
C GLU A 264 -1.14 -1.52 11.21
N ALA A 265 -0.46 -0.64 10.47
CA ALA A 265 -0.62 -0.52 9.02
C ALA A 265 -0.27 -1.82 8.28
N SER A 266 0.90 -2.41 8.59
CA SER A 266 1.39 -3.64 7.97
C SER A 266 0.48 -4.83 8.27
N PHE A 267 0.09 -4.99 9.54
CA PHE A 267 -0.80 -6.09 9.94
C PHE A 267 -2.22 -5.92 9.40
N LYS A 268 -2.80 -4.71 9.43
CA LYS A 268 -4.13 -4.46 8.87
C LYS A 268 -4.17 -4.73 7.36
N MET A 269 -3.16 -4.28 6.62
CA MET A 269 -3.06 -4.52 5.19
C MET A 269 -3.07 -6.02 4.88
N MET A 270 -2.24 -6.80 5.59
CA MET A 270 -2.18 -8.25 5.42
C MET A 270 -3.52 -8.95 5.76
N GLN A 271 -4.23 -8.49 6.80
CA GLN A 271 -5.57 -9.00 7.10
C GLN A 271 -6.57 -8.66 5.99
N VAL A 272 -6.52 -7.45 5.43
CA VAL A 272 -7.37 -7.04 4.30
C VAL A 272 -7.10 -7.91 3.07
N GLU A 273 -5.83 -8.17 2.73
CA GLU A 273 -5.45 -9.06 1.63
C GLU A 273 -5.95 -10.49 1.84
N LYS A 274 -5.84 -11.03 3.07
CA LYS A 274 -6.38 -12.35 3.42
C LYS A 274 -7.89 -12.40 3.17
N TRP A 275 -8.64 -11.39 3.63
CA TRP A 275 -10.09 -11.34 3.44
C TRP A 275 -10.50 -11.14 1.98
N MET A 276 -9.80 -10.29 1.23
CA MET A 276 -10.04 -10.09 -0.19
C MET A 276 -9.82 -11.38 -0.98
N THR A 277 -8.73 -12.09 -0.70
CA THR A 277 -8.41 -13.36 -1.36
C THR A 277 -9.43 -14.44 -1.00
N PHE A 278 -9.86 -14.50 0.26
CA PHE A 278 -10.96 -15.37 0.67
C PHE A 278 -12.24 -15.08 -0.11
N LEU A 279 -12.62 -13.81 -0.30
CA LEU A 279 -13.81 -13.43 -1.07
C LEU A 279 -13.69 -13.82 -2.55
N ILE A 280 -12.53 -13.61 -3.18
CA ILE A 280 -12.29 -14.02 -4.57
C ILE A 280 -12.42 -15.53 -4.73
N LEU A 281 -11.80 -16.30 -3.83
CA LEU A 281 -11.88 -17.77 -3.87
C LEU A 281 -13.30 -18.27 -3.53
N ALA A 282 -14.03 -17.60 -2.64
CA ALA A 282 -15.45 -17.90 -2.38
C ALA A 282 -16.34 -17.62 -3.60
N PHE A 283 -16.01 -16.59 -4.40
CA PHE A 283 -16.68 -16.30 -5.66
C PHE A 283 -16.38 -17.39 -6.71
N ILE A 284 -15.12 -17.80 -6.85
CA ILE A 284 -14.72 -18.93 -7.72
C ILE A 284 -15.44 -20.23 -7.30
N LEU A 285 -15.54 -20.48 -5.99
CA LEU A 285 -16.31 -21.60 -5.45
C LEU A 285 -17.79 -21.51 -5.82
N THR A 286 -18.38 -20.31 -5.79
CA THR A 286 -19.77 -20.08 -6.22
C THR A 286 -19.95 -20.45 -7.68
N ILE A 287 -18.99 -20.09 -8.54
CA ILE A 287 -18.99 -20.48 -9.96
C ILE A 287 -18.92 -22.01 -10.10
N ALA A 288 -18.04 -22.67 -9.35
CA ALA A 288 -17.92 -24.13 -9.36
C ALA A 288 -19.20 -24.84 -8.90
N LEU A 289 -19.96 -24.23 -7.98
CA LEU A 289 -21.22 -24.79 -7.47
C LEU A 289 -22.38 -24.71 -8.46
N PHE A 290 -22.29 -23.97 -9.57
CA PHE A 290 -23.25 -24.09 -10.67
C PHE A 290 -23.19 -25.47 -11.34
N ASN A 291 -22.04 -26.14 -11.34
CA ASN A 291 -21.96 -27.52 -11.84
C ASN A 291 -22.78 -28.49 -10.97
N VAL A 292 -22.98 -28.17 -9.69
CA VAL A 292 -23.86 -28.95 -8.81
C VAL A 292 -25.32 -28.78 -9.22
N VAL A 293 -25.74 -27.57 -9.58
CA VAL A 293 -27.09 -27.28 -10.11
C VAL A 293 -27.38 -28.12 -11.35
N SER A 294 -26.43 -28.14 -12.30
CA SER A 294 -26.55 -28.92 -13.54
C SER A 294 -26.62 -30.42 -13.28
N SER A 295 -25.76 -30.95 -12.40
CA SER A 295 -25.78 -32.37 -12.02
C SER A 295 -27.09 -32.76 -11.33
N LEU A 296 -27.56 -31.95 -10.38
CA LEU A 296 -28.77 -32.25 -9.61
C LEU A 296 -30.01 -32.21 -10.51
N SER A 297 -30.08 -31.23 -11.42
CA SER A 297 -31.19 -31.10 -12.37
C SER A 297 -31.28 -32.30 -13.32
N MET A 298 -30.14 -32.74 -13.86
CA MET A 298 -30.10 -33.92 -14.74
C MET A 298 -30.52 -35.20 -14.00
N LEU A 299 -30.07 -35.35 -12.76
CA LEU A 299 -30.45 -36.49 -11.92
C LEU A 299 -31.94 -36.52 -11.61
N MET A 300 -32.52 -35.37 -11.26
CA MET A 300 -33.96 -35.25 -11.02
C MET A 300 -34.76 -35.73 -12.24
N ILE A 301 -34.30 -35.40 -13.47
CA ILE A 301 -34.94 -35.84 -14.72
C ILE A 301 -34.80 -37.36 -14.90
N GLU A 302 -33.59 -37.93 -14.72
CA GLU A 302 -33.38 -39.38 -14.83
C GLU A 302 -34.27 -40.17 -13.86
N LYS A 303 -34.47 -39.63 -12.65
CA LYS A 303 -35.24 -40.26 -11.56
C LYS A 303 -36.74 -39.99 -11.58
N GLU A 304 -37.28 -39.49 -12.70
CA GLU A 304 -38.72 -39.25 -12.87
C GLU A 304 -39.59 -40.50 -12.75
N GLY A 305 -39.11 -41.66 -13.21
CA GLY A 305 -39.80 -42.93 -12.99
C GLY A 305 -39.92 -43.28 -11.51
N ASP A 306 -38.81 -43.20 -10.77
CA ASP A 306 -38.74 -43.53 -9.34
C ASP A 306 -39.64 -42.58 -8.51
N VAL A 307 -39.66 -41.29 -8.86
CA VAL A 307 -40.53 -40.29 -8.23
C VAL A 307 -42.01 -40.59 -8.45
N ARG A 308 -42.42 -41.01 -9.67
CA ARG A 308 -43.81 -41.42 -9.94
C ARG A 308 -44.21 -42.65 -9.13
N MET A 309 -43.32 -43.63 -9.00
CA MET A 309 -43.57 -44.81 -8.18
C MET A 309 -43.74 -44.43 -6.70
N LEU A 310 -42.85 -43.61 -6.14
CA LEU A 310 -42.96 -43.12 -4.77
C LEU A 310 -44.28 -42.38 -4.51
N ARG A 311 -44.72 -41.52 -5.45
CA ARG A 311 -46.03 -40.86 -5.35
C ARG A 311 -47.19 -41.85 -5.37
N SER A 312 -47.13 -42.87 -6.23
CA SER A 312 -48.16 -43.92 -6.26
C SER A 312 -48.22 -44.75 -4.97
N MET A 313 -47.12 -44.82 -4.22
CA MET A 313 -47.04 -45.44 -2.89
C MET A 313 -47.43 -44.50 -1.74
N GLY A 314 -47.81 -43.25 -2.03
CA GLY A 314 -48.27 -42.27 -1.03
C GLY A 314 -47.22 -41.26 -0.55
N ALA A 315 -46.07 -41.12 -1.21
CA ALA A 315 -45.08 -40.09 -0.89
C ALA A 315 -45.60 -38.68 -1.23
N ASP A 316 -45.51 -37.76 -0.27
CA ASP A 316 -45.85 -36.35 -0.47
C ASP A 316 -44.71 -35.55 -1.11
N ASP A 317 -45.03 -34.35 -1.63
CA ASP A 317 -44.05 -33.48 -2.27
C ASP A 317 -42.97 -32.99 -1.29
N SER A 318 -43.26 -32.95 0.02
CA SER A 318 -42.28 -32.63 1.05
C SER A 318 -41.20 -33.69 1.15
N LEU A 319 -41.58 -34.98 1.16
CA LEU A 319 -40.64 -36.09 1.19
C LEU A 319 -39.75 -36.11 -0.05
N ILE A 320 -40.33 -35.94 -1.24
CA ILE A 320 -39.59 -35.90 -2.51
C ILE A 320 -38.59 -34.74 -2.52
N ARG A 321 -39.01 -33.53 -2.10
CA ARG A 321 -38.11 -32.37 -2.00
C ARG A 321 -36.99 -32.61 -0.99
N ARG A 322 -37.27 -33.23 0.15
CA ARG A 322 -36.24 -33.58 1.15
C ARG A 322 -35.22 -34.58 0.61
N ILE A 323 -35.63 -35.56 -0.21
CA ILE A 323 -34.72 -36.52 -0.84
C ILE A 323 -33.70 -35.78 -1.71
N PHE A 324 -34.17 -35.02 -2.71
CA PHE A 324 -33.28 -34.33 -3.65
C PHE A 324 -32.49 -33.19 -3.01
N LEU A 325 -33.04 -32.50 -2.00
CA LEU A 325 -32.30 -31.48 -1.26
C LEU A 325 -31.17 -32.11 -0.43
N THR A 326 -31.44 -33.25 0.22
CA THR A 326 -30.41 -33.98 0.99
C THR A 326 -29.30 -34.44 0.08
N GLU A 327 -29.64 -34.98 -1.09
CA GLU A 327 -28.66 -35.40 -2.10
C GLU A 327 -27.84 -34.23 -2.66
N GLY A 328 -28.50 -33.12 -3.01
CA GLY A 328 -27.84 -31.90 -3.47
C GLY A 328 -26.83 -31.39 -2.43
N CYS A 329 -27.19 -31.37 -1.15
CA CYS A 329 -26.27 -30.99 -0.07
C CYS A 329 -25.13 -31.99 0.15
N MET A 330 -25.31 -33.28 -0.14
CA MET A 330 -24.25 -34.28 0.01
C MET A 330 -23.08 -34.03 -0.94
N ILE A 331 -23.33 -33.49 -2.15
CA ILE A 331 -22.27 -33.23 -3.14
C ILE A 331 -21.26 -32.18 -2.62
N PRO A 332 -21.67 -30.95 -2.23
CA PRO A 332 -20.77 -29.97 -1.63
C PRO A 332 -20.14 -30.42 -0.32
N VAL A 333 -20.87 -31.15 0.54
CA VAL A 333 -20.31 -31.66 1.80
C VAL A 333 -19.18 -32.65 1.53
N LEU A 334 -19.37 -33.60 0.60
CA LEU A 334 -18.33 -34.57 0.25
C LEU A 334 -17.13 -33.87 -0.40
N GLY A 335 -17.38 -32.93 -1.31
CA GLY A 335 -16.34 -32.10 -1.93
C GLY A 335 -15.56 -31.29 -0.90
N ALA A 336 -16.25 -30.66 0.06
CA ALA A 336 -15.63 -29.90 1.14
C ALA A 336 -14.76 -30.79 2.03
N LEU A 337 -15.27 -31.95 2.46
CA LEU A 337 -14.53 -32.88 3.31
C LEU A 337 -13.27 -33.39 2.60
N VAL A 338 -13.39 -33.85 1.36
CA VAL A 338 -12.25 -34.32 0.56
C VAL A 338 -11.26 -33.19 0.33
N GLY A 339 -11.74 -31.99 -0.03
CA GLY A 339 -10.89 -30.85 -0.27
C GLY A 339 -10.18 -30.32 0.97
N ILE A 340 -10.84 -30.33 2.14
CA ILE A 340 -10.22 -29.99 3.42
C ILE A 340 -9.14 -31.02 3.77
N VAL A 341 -9.44 -32.31 3.67
CA VAL A 341 -8.46 -33.37 3.98
C VAL A 341 -7.23 -33.24 3.08
N ILE A 342 -7.41 -33.06 1.77
CA ILE A 342 -6.30 -32.88 0.84
C ILE A 342 -5.55 -31.57 1.11
N GLY A 343 -6.25 -30.46 1.29
CA GLY A 343 -5.64 -29.15 1.56
C GLY A 343 -4.83 -29.14 2.85
N VAL A 344 -5.37 -29.71 3.94
CA VAL A 344 -4.66 -29.90 5.20
C VAL A 344 -3.47 -30.81 5.02
N ALA A 345 -3.60 -31.94 4.31
CA ALA A 345 -2.48 -32.83 4.04
C ALA A 345 -1.35 -32.13 3.27
N LEU A 346 -1.67 -31.34 2.24
CA LEU A 346 -0.69 -30.54 1.49
C LEU A 346 0.00 -29.51 2.39
N CYS A 347 -0.77 -28.82 3.24
CA CYS A 347 -0.21 -27.86 4.20
C CYS A 347 0.71 -28.54 5.22
N LEU A 348 0.34 -29.71 5.75
CA LEU A 348 1.18 -30.49 6.66
C LEU A 348 2.44 -30.99 5.96
N ILE A 349 2.33 -31.47 4.71
CA ILE A 349 3.50 -31.87 3.91
C ILE A 349 4.45 -30.68 3.76
N GLN A 350 3.93 -29.49 3.46
CA GLN A 350 4.76 -28.28 3.38
C GLN A 350 5.40 -27.91 4.72
N GLN A 351 4.68 -28.04 5.84
CA GLN A 351 5.21 -27.76 7.17
C GLN A 351 6.32 -28.72 7.61
N TYR A 352 6.18 -30.03 7.33
CA TYR A 352 7.16 -31.04 7.76
C TYR A 352 8.33 -31.20 6.80
N TYR A 353 8.09 -31.13 5.49
CA TYR A 353 9.12 -31.42 4.47
C TYR A 353 9.67 -30.17 3.78
N GLY A 354 9.03 -29.01 3.89
CA GLY A 354 9.53 -27.77 3.29
C GLY A 354 9.71 -27.86 1.76
N VAL A 355 8.73 -28.47 1.07
CA VAL A 355 8.82 -28.79 -0.36
C VAL A 355 9.05 -27.54 -1.21
N ILE A 356 8.35 -26.45 -0.88
CA ILE A 356 8.47 -25.15 -1.55
C ILE A 356 9.37 -24.25 -0.70
N LYS A 357 10.39 -23.67 -1.33
CA LYS A 357 11.35 -22.75 -0.70
C LYS A 357 11.12 -21.29 -1.11
N LEU A 358 11.45 -20.38 -0.20
CA LEU A 358 11.47 -18.93 -0.38
C LEU A 358 12.82 -18.52 -0.99
N GLY A 359 12.83 -18.20 -2.29
CA GLY A 359 13.93 -17.46 -2.93
C GLY A 359 15.35 -18.00 -2.70
N SER A 360 16.34 -17.12 -2.83
CA SER A 360 17.76 -17.41 -2.60
C SER A 360 18.05 -17.62 -1.11
N ALA A 361 18.82 -18.66 -0.79
CA ALA A 361 19.25 -18.98 0.57
C ALA A 361 19.86 -17.77 1.29
N GLY A 362 19.40 -17.50 2.51
CA GLY A 362 19.98 -16.47 3.41
C GLY A 362 19.17 -15.18 3.56
N ALA A 363 18.09 -14.95 2.80
CA ALA A 363 17.24 -13.76 2.94
C ALA A 363 16.17 -13.88 4.05
N PHE A 364 15.92 -15.09 4.57
CA PHE A 364 14.87 -15.33 5.57
C PHE A 364 15.35 -16.31 6.64
N VAL A 365 14.81 -16.18 7.86
CA VAL A 365 15.10 -17.08 9.01
C VAL A 365 14.70 -18.54 8.73
N SER A 366 13.76 -18.75 7.80
CA SER A 366 13.36 -20.07 7.28
C SER A 366 13.31 -20.02 5.75
N ASP A 367 14.13 -20.85 5.10
CA ASP A 367 14.13 -21.01 3.64
C ASP A 367 12.84 -21.66 3.10
N ASN A 368 11.96 -22.19 3.96
CA ASN A 368 10.72 -22.85 3.54
C ASN A 368 9.57 -21.85 3.45
N TYR A 369 8.76 -21.96 2.40
CA TYR A 369 7.57 -21.14 2.20
C TYR A 369 6.56 -21.37 3.35
N PRO A 370 6.18 -20.34 4.11
CA PRO A 370 5.52 -20.50 5.40
C PRO A 370 4.03 -20.85 5.24
N VAL A 371 3.58 -21.83 6.02
CA VAL A 371 2.18 -22.28 6.03
C VAL A 371 1.76 -22.57 7.46
N ARG A 372 0.61 -22.03 7.90
CA ARG A 372 0.00 -22.36 9.19
C ARG A 372 -1.49 -22.63 9.07
N ILE A 373 -1.88 -23.83 9.49
CA ILE A 373 -3.28 -24.25 9.50
C ILE A 373 -3.99 -23.66 10.73
N ALA A 374 -4.99 -22.83 10.52
CA ALA A 374 -5.83 -22.27 11.58
C ALA A 374 -7.18 -23.02 11.65
N PRO A 375 -7.57 -23.61 12.79
CA PRO A 375 -8.83 -24.35 12.92
C PRO A 375 -10.07 -23.51 12.57
N TRP A 376 -10.06 -22.22 12.91
CA TRP A 376 -11.14 -21.29 12.59
C TRP A 376 -11.30 -21.05 11.09
N ASP A 377 -10.20 -21.02 10.33
CA ASP A 377 -10.26 -20.89 8.87
C ASP A 377 -10.88 -22.15 8.25
N ILE A 378 -10.51 -23.35 8.73
CA ILE A 378 -11.10 -24.61 8.26
C ILE A 378 -12.61 -24.64 8.53
N LEU A 379 -13.04 -24.20 9.71
CA LEU A 379 -14.46 -24.10 10.04
C LEU A 379 -15.18 -23.09 9.12
N ALA A 380 -14.61 -21.91 8.92
CA ALA A 380 -15.16 -20.89 8.04
C ALA A 380 -15.33 -21.41 6.61
N ILE A 381 -14.30 -22.08 6.07
CA ILE A 381 -14.32 -22.72 4.76
C ILE A 381 -15.45 -23.74 4.65
N PHE A 382 -15.57 -24.63 5.63
CA PHE A 382 -16.63 -25.64 5.65
C PHE A 382 -18.02 -24.99 5.66
N VAL A 383 -18.22 -23.98 6.51
CA VAL A 383 -19.50 -23.24 6.61
C VAL A 383 -19.81 -22.53 5.30
N THR A 384 -18.82 -21.90 4.65
CA THR A 384 -19.01 -21.21 3.36
C THR A 384 -19.39 -22.19 2.25
N VAL A 385 -18.69 -23.32 2.12
CA VAL A 385 -19.01 -24.34 1.10
C VAL A 385 -20.39 -24.94 1.37
N PHE A 386 -20.72 -25.22 2.64
CA PHE A 386 -22.02 -25.75 3.03
C PHE A 386 -23.16 -24.75 2.74
N ALA A 387 -22.98 -23.47 3.08
CA ALA A 387 -23.98 -22.43 2.87
C ALA A 387 -24.25 -22.20 1.38
N ILE A 388 -23.20 -21.98 0.58
CA ILE A 388 -23.33 -21.73 -0.86
C ILE A 388 -23.82 -23.00 -1.57
N GLY A 389 -23.32 -24.18 -1.19
CA GLY A 389 -23.71 -25.46 -1.75
C GLY A 389 -25.16 -25.85 -1.42
N GLY A 390 -25.62 -25.56 -0.20
CA GLY A 390 -27.00 -25.72 0.21
C GLY A 390 -27.94 -24.78 -0.54
N LEU A 391 -27.55 -23.51 -0.71
CA LEU A 391 -28.31 -22.54 -1.52
C LEU A 391 -28.40 -22.95 -2.99
N SER A 392 -27.28 -23.39 -3.57
CA SER A 392 -27.18 -23.96 -4.93
C SER A 392 -28.13 -25.14 -5.12
N SER A 393 -28.22 -26.05 -4.14
CA SER A 393 -29.09 -27.22 -4.20
C SER A 393 -30.57 -26.89 -3.95
N TRP A 394 -30.85 -25.88 -3.14
CA TRP A 394 -32.21 -25.47 -2.79
C TRP A 394 -32.96 -24.83 -3.96
N TYR A 395 -32.28 -24.03 -4.78
CA TYR A 395 -32.90 -23.31 -5.90
C TYR A 395 -33.55 -24.26 -6.94
N PRO A 396 -32.85 -25.28 -7.49
CA PRO A 396 -33.41 -26.21 -8.47
C PRO A 396 -34.55 -27.03 -7.87
N VAL A 397 -34.38 -27.57 -6.66
CA VAL A 397 -35.39 -28.42 -6.00
C VAL A 397 -36.70 -27.65 -5.76
N ARG A 398 -36.62 -26.37 -5.40
CA ARG A 398 -37.80 -25.53 -5.17
C ARG A 398 -38.44 -25.03 -6.47
N TYR A 399 -37.64 -24.69 -7.48
CA TYR A 399 -38.12 -24.15 -8.76
C TYR A 399 -38.65 -25.26 -9.69
N LEU A 400 -37.89 -26.34 -9.89
CA LEU A 400 -38.29 -27.48 -10.71
C LEU A 400 -39.44 -28.26 -10.05
N GLY A 401 -39.45 -28.40 -8.72
CA GLY A 401 -40.55 -29.03 -7.99
C GLY A 401 -41.92 -28.39 -8.25
N ARG A 402 -41.98 -27.09 -8.57
CA ARG A 402 -43.22 -26.39 -8.94
C ARG A 402 -43.61 -26.55 -10.42
N LYS A 403 -42.64 -26.66 -11.34
CA LYS A 403 -42.87 -26.75 -12.80
C LYS A 403 -43.01 -28.17 -13.34
N TRP A 404 -42.62 -29.19 -12.57
CA TRP A 404 -42.87 -30.61 -12.88
C TRP A 404 -44.35 -30.96 -13.13
N LEU A 405 -45.29 -30.08 -12.79
CA LEU A 405 -46.74 -30.25 -13.00
C LEU A 405 -47.25 -29.81 -14.37
N LYS A 406 -46.45 -29.20 -15.25
CA LYS A 406 -46.87 -28.85 -16.62
C LYS A 406 -45.84 -29.29 -17.65
N LYS A 407 -46.24 -30.20 -18.55
CA LYS A 407 -45.44 -30.70 -19.68
C LYS A 407 -44.81 -29.52 -20.44
N GLY A 408 -43.49 -29.62 -20.66
CA GLY A 408 -42.78 -28.87 -21.68
C GLY A 408 -42.19 -27.53 -21.25
N VAL A 409 -41.12 -27.52 -20.47
CA VAL A 409 -40.15 -26.39 -20.46
C VAL A 409 -38.74 -26.94 -20.28
N MET A 410 -38.17 -27.49 -21.36
CA MET A 410 -36.76 -27.91 -21.46
C MET A 410 -35.80 -26.74 -21.79
N THR A 411 -36.31 -25.51 -21.95
CA THR A 411 -35.53 -24.39 -22.50
C THR A 411 -34.89 -23.46 -21.48
N ALA A 412 -35.10 -23.65 -20.17
CA ALA A 412 -34.63 -22.70 -19.15
C ALA A 412 -33.28 -23.05 -18.48
N LEU A 413 -32.69 -24.22 -18.77
CA LEU A 413 -31.47 -24.69 -18.08
C LEU A 413 -30.17 -24.20 -18.72
N ALA A 414 -30.19 -23.66 -19.94
CA ALA A 414 -29.01 -23.06 -20.58
C ALA A 414 -28.78 -21.58 -20.19
N ALA A 415 -29.71 -20.95 -19.48
CA ALA A 415 -29.66 -19.53 -19.16
C ALA A 415 -28.57 -19.11 -18.13
N PRO A 416 -28.04 -19.95 -17.22
CA PRO A 416 -26.92 -19.51 -16.38
C PRO A 416 -25.59 -19.50 -17.13
N PHE A 417 -25.47 -20.22 -18.26
CA PHE A 417 -24.25 -20.21 -19.08
C PHE A 417 -24.10 -18.89 -19.86
N PHE A 418 -25.19 -18.13 -20.04
CA PHE A 418 -25.21 -16.85 -20.75
C PHE A 418 -25.25 -15.60 -19.85
N LEU A 419 -25.47 -15.74 -18.54
CA LEU A 419 -25.57 -14.60 -17.62
C LEU A 419 -24.24 -14.19 -16.98
N LEU A 420 -23.18 -14.98 -17.10
CA LEU A 420 -21.83 -14.59 -16.67
C LEU A 420 -21.01 -13.83 -17.73
N THR A 421 -21.57 -13.62 -18.92
CA THR A 421 -21.05 -12.62 -19.87
C THR A 421 -21.72 -11.25 -19.76
N ALA A 422 -22.72 -11.07 -18.88
CA ALA A 422 -23.64 -9.92 -18.95
C ALA A 422 -23.78 -9.07 -17.67
N CYS A 423 -22.97 -9.29 -16.63
CA CYS A 423 -22.88 -8.38 -15.49
C CYS A 423 -21.42 -8.25 -15.02
N GLY A 424 -20.59 -7.78 -15.94
CA GLY A 424 -19.34 -7.07 -15.66
C GLY A 424 -19.46 -5.72 -16.33
N GLY A 425 -20.27 -4.83 -15.75
CA GLY A 425 -20.23 -3.39 -16.03
C GLY A 425 -19.07 -2.69 -15.32
N GLY A 426 -18.07 -3.45 -14.86
CA GLY A 426 -16.72 -2.94 -14.67
C GLY A 426 -15.99 -3.11 -15.99
N HIS A 427 -15.32 -2.06 -16.45
CA HIS A 427 -14.42 -2.10 -17.60
C HIS A 427 -13.71 -3.46 -17.66
N LYS A 428 -13.98 -4.24 -18.71
CA LYS A 428 -13.12 -5.37 -19.06
C LYS A 428 -11.71 -4.78 -19.12
N ALA A 429 -10.86 -5.10 -18.16
CA ALA A 429 -9.45 -4.86 -18.28
C ALA A 429 -9.03 -5.55 -19.58
N LEU A 430 -8.73 -4.75 -20.60
CA LEU A 430 -8.22 -5.19 -21.88
C LEU A 430 -6.88 -5.86 -21.61
N HIS A 431 -6.92 -7.15 -21.29
CA HIS A 431 -5.73 -7.97 -21.11
C HIS A 431 -5.01 -7.99 -22.46
N GLY A 432 -4.01 -7.12 -22.58
CA GLY A 432 -3.22 -6.93 -23.79
C GLY A 432 -2.95 -5.47 -24.15
N GLN A 433 -3.79 -4.49 -23.82
CA GLN A 433 -3.62 -3.08 -24.23
C GLN A 433 -3.39 -2.17 -23.02
N ARG A 434 -2.20 -2.26 -22.42
CA ARG A 434 -1.77 -1.36 -21.33
C ARG A 434 -0.82 -0.30 -21.84
N LEU A 435 -1.06 0.92 -21.39
CA LEU A 435 -0.26 2.12 -21.62
C LEU A 435 0.20 2.65 -20.28
N THR A 436 1.48 3.01 -20.14
CA THR A 436 2.01 3.58 -18.90
C THR A 436 2.24 5.08 -19.03
N VAL A 437 1.92 5.84 -18.00
CA VAL A 437 2.30 7.25 -17.80
C VAL A 437 3.03 7.42 -16.47
N THR A 438 3.81 8.48 -16.34
CA THR A 438 4.57 8.75 -15.10
C THR A 438 3.64 9.16 -13.96
N MET A 439 2.68 10.06 -14.19
CA MET A 439 1.86 10.68 -13.12
C MET A 439 0.39 10.89 -13.49
N GLU A 440 -0.46 11.14 -12.48
CA GLU A 440 -1.91 11.31 -12.62
C GLU A 440 -2.36 12.43 -13.58
N PRO A 441 -1.72 13.62 -13.62
CA PRO A 441 -2.07 14.63 -14.62
C PRO A 441 -1.92 14.14 -16.07
N GLN A 442 -0.90 13.32 -16.37
CA GLN A 442 -0.77 12.73 -17.70
C GLN A 442 -1.90 11.75 -17.98
N ARG A 443 -2.27 10.94 -16.98
CA ARG A 443 -3.37 9.98 -17.09
C ARG A 443 -4.67 10.66 -17.52
N TYR A 444 -4.98 11.83 -16.97
CA TYR A 444 -6.16 12.61 -17.36
C TYR A 444 -6.22 12.87 -18.87
N PHE A 445 -5.16 13.45 -19.45
CA PHE A 445 -5.12 13.75 -20.89
C PHE A 445 -5.14 12.46 -21.74
N VAL A 446 -4.41 11.45 -21.29
CA VAL A 446 -4.28 10.17 -22.01
C VAL A 446 -5.59 9.39 -22.02
N GLU A 447 -6.28 9.23 -20.88
CA GLU A 447 -7.57 8.54 -20.82
C GLU A 447 -8.66 9.27 -21.61
N ARG A 448 -8.66 10.61 -21.59
CA ARG A 448 -9.62 11.42 -22.36
C ARG A 448 -9.50 11.20 -23.87
N ILE A 449 -8.29 10.96 -24.39
CA ILE A 449 -8.07 10.70 -25.82
C ILE A 449 -8.19 9.20 -26.12
N ALA A 450 -7.53 8.34 -25.35
CA ALA A 450 -7.52 6.88 -25.54
C ALA A 450 -8.92 6.24 -25.34
N GLY A 451 -9.77 6.84 -24.50
CA GLY A 451 -11.10 6.36 -24.22
C GLY A 451 -11.10 4.92 -23.69
N LYS A 452 -11.96 4.08 -24.25
CA LYS A 452 -12.11 2.68 -23.83
C LYS A 452 -11.08 1.72 -24.45
N HIS A 453 -10.17 2.21 -25.29
CA HIS A 453 -9.28 1.38 -26.10
C HIS A 453 -7.97 1.02 -25.38
N TRP A 454 -7.65 1.71 -24.29
CA TRP A 454 -6.44 1.44 -23.51
C TRP A 454 -6.73 1.41 -22.01
N ASN A 455 -5.97 0.60 -21.30
CA ASN A 455 -5.87 0.68 -19.85
C ASN A 455 -4.63 1.51 -19.49
N VAL A 456 -4.84 2.69 -18.89
CA VAL A 456 -3.76 3.62 -18.53
C VAL A 456 -3.31 3.34 -17.09
N HIS A 457 -2.02 3.01 -16.95
CA HIS A 457 -1.36 2.75 -15.68
C HIS A 457 -0.46 3.94 -15.30
N THR A 458 -0.58 4.43 -14.07
CA THR A 458 0.28 5.49 -13.53
C THR A 458 1.40 4.87 -12.70
N VAL A 459 2.66 5.21 -12.95
CA VAL A 459 3.80 4.66 -12.17
C VAL A 459 3.96 5.36 -10.83
N VAL A 460 3.82 6.69 -10.77
CA VAL A 460 3.84 7.46 -9.52
C VAL A 460 2.41 7.53 -8.97
N PRO A 461 2.08 6.86 -7.86
CA PRO A 461 0.73 6.86 -7.31
C PRO A 461 0.30 8.24 -6.81
N ALA A 462 -1.01 8.50 -6.76
CA ALA A 462 -1.56 9.71 -6.17
C ALA A 462 -1.05 9.93 -4.73
N GLY A 463 -0.63 11.17 -4.42
CA GLY A 463 -0.08 11.56 -3.12
C GLY A 463 1.41 11.26 -2.93
N GLN A 464 2.10 10.74 -3.95
CA GLN A 464 3.56 10.60 -3.96
C GLN A 464 4.19 11.66 -4.87
N SER A 465 5.38 12.14 -4.51
CA SER A 465 6.10 13.16 -5.29
C SER A 465 6.81 12.55 -6.50
N PRO A 466 6.51 13.00 -7.75
CA PRO A 466 7.21 12.52 -8.94
C PRO A 466 8.70 12.88 -8.98
N GLU A 467 9.16 13.83 -8.16
CA GLU A 467 10.57 14.23 -8.12
C GLU A 467 11.44 13.24 -7.31
N THR A 468 10.86 12.56 -6.32
CA THR A 468 11.59 11.70 -5.37
C THR A 468 11.08 10.26 -5.34
N TYR A 469 10.04 9.93 -6.10
CA TYR A 469 9.44 8.59 -6.06
C TYR A 469 10.40 7.50 -6.54
N GLU A 470 10.46 6.41 -5.78
CA GLU A 470 11.13 5.17 -6.18
C GLU A 470 10.10 4.08 -6.49
N PRO A 471 10.13 3.48 -7.70
CA PRO A 471 9.13 2.50 -8.12
C PRO A 471 9.33 1.17 -7.39
N THR A 472 8.22 0.60 -6.90
CA THR A 472 8.26 -0.75 -6.32
C THR A 472 8.50 -1.82 -7.40
N PRO A 473 8.95 -3.03 -7.05
CA PRO A 473 9.05 -4.14 -8.01
C PRO A 473 7.73 -4.44 -8.72
N ARG A 474 6.58 -4.25 -8.04
CA ARG A 474 5.25 -4.41 -8.64
C ARG A 474 4.98 -3.37 -9.71
N GLU A 475 5.38 -2.11 -9.48
CA GLU A 475 5.28 -1.04 -10.48
C GLU A 475 6.15 -1.36 -11.69
N MET A 476 7.39 -1.81 -11.46
CA MET A 476 8.30 -2.19 -12.55
C MET A 476 7.75 -3.36 -13.39
N MET A 477 7.08 -4.34 -12.77
CA MET A 477 6.37 -5.40 -13.51
C MET A 477 5.19 -4.83 -14.30
N ALA A 478 4.43 -3.88 -13.74
CA ALA A 478 3.31 -3.27 -14.43
C ALA A 478 3.75 -2.48 -15.67
N VAL A 479 4.91 -1.81 -15.59
CA VAL A 479 5.58 -1.15 -16.73
C VAL A 479 6.02 -2.17 -17.79
N ALA A 480 6.57 -3.31 -17.37
CA ALA A 480 7.02 -4.35 -18.29
C ALA A 480 5.87 -4.98 -19.12
N GLU A 481 4.66 -5.04 -18.56
CA GLU A 481 3.44 -5.49 -19.24
C GLU A 481 2.86 -4.45 -20.22
N SER A 482 3.36 -3.21 -20.22
CA SER A 482 2.85 -2.14 -21.09
C SER A 482 3.45 -2.20 -22.50
N GLN A 483 2.66 -1.77 -23.48
CA GLN A 483 3.13 -1.67 -24.87
C GLN A 483 3.85 -0.34 -25.15
N ALA A 484 3.45 0.71 -24.44
CA ALA A 484 4.04 2.03 -24.59
C ALA A 484 4.09 2.78 -23.26
N TYR A 485 5.03 3.72 -23.20
CA TYR A 485 5.27 4.62 -22.08
C TYR A 485 5.18 6.06 -22.59
N LEU A 486 4.30 6.86 -22.01
CA LEU A 486 4.16 8.29 -22.32
C LEU A 486 4.79 9.08 -21.18
N ARG A 487 5.92 9.71 -21.46
CA ARG A 487 6.71 10.48 -20.50
C ARG A 487 6.44 11.98 -20.68
N ILE A 488 6.73 12.80 -19.66
CA ILE A 488 6.69 14.28 -19.77
C ILE A 488 8.10 14.88 -19.87
N GLY A 489 9.15 14.14 -19.52
CA GLY A 489 10.53 14.63 -19.55
C GLY A 489 10.86 15.55 -18.38
N ARG A 490 12.15 15.56 -17.98
CA ARG A 490 12.73 16.46 -16.97
C ARG A 490 12.11 16.40 -15.56
N ILE A 491 11.35 15.35 -15.24
CA ILE A 491 10.93 15.03 -13.87
C ILE A 491 11.98 14.14 -13.20
N GLY A 492 12.17 14.27 -11.88
CA GLY A 492 13.14 13.49 -11.10
C GLY A 492 13.05 11.97 -11.32
N PHE A 493 11.85 11.39 -11.21
CA PHE A 493 11.60 9.98 -11.49
C PHE A 493 12.10 9.57 -12.89
N GLU A 494 11.73 10.32 -13.93
CA GLU A 494 12.10 9.95 -15.30
C GLU A 494 13.60 10.13 -15.55
N ARG A 495 14.25 11.13 -14.92
CA ARG A 495 15.71 11.28 -15.00
C ARG A 495 16.44 10.09 -14.38
N ALA A 496 15.94 9.59 -13.25
CA ALA A 496 16.56 8.49 -12.53
C ALA A 496 16.30 7.12 -13.17
N TRP A 497 15.08 6.87 -13.65
CA TRP A 497 14.63 5.51 -13.98
C TRP A 497 14.46 5.22 -15.48
N MET A 498 14.41 6.23 -16.35
CA MET A 498 14.08 6.01 -17.76
C MET A 498 15.12 5.19 -18.52
N SER A 499 16.41 5.29 -18.18
CA SER A 499 17.45 4.42 -18.76
C SER A 499 17.19 2.96 -18.40
N THR A 500 17.04 2.66 -17.11
CA THR A 500 16.75 1.33 -16.58
C THR A 500 15.45 0.75 -17.15
N ILE A 501 14.39 1.55 -17.26
CA ILE A 501 13.11 1.13 -17.84
C ILE A 501 13.29 0.71 -19.31
N ARG A 502 14.03 1.48 -20.11
CA ARG A 502 14.27 1.18 -21.54
C ARG A 502 15.17 -0.03 -21.73
N GLU A 503 16.22 -0.17 -20.92
CA GLU A 503 17.16 -1.29 -20.98
C GLU A 503 16.47 -2.61 -20.61
N ASN A 504 15.63 -2.61 -19.58
CA ASN A 504 14.91 -3.80 -19.13
C ASN A 504 13.69 -4.15 -20.00
N ASN A 505 13.18 -3.20 -20.80
CA ASN A 505 11.99 -3.40 -21.63
C ASN A 505 12.22 -2.95 -23.09
N PRO A 506 13.02 -3.68 -23.89
CA PRO A 506 13.32 -3.29 -25.28
C PRO A 506 12.09 -3.22 -26.21
N HIS A 507 10.98 -3.89 -25.84
CA HIS A 507 9.72 -3.86 -26.58
C HIS A 507 8.88 -2.59 -26.31
N LEU A 508 9.17 -1.87 -25.22
CA LEU A 508 8.38 -0.73 -24.76
C LEU A 508 8.64 0.50 -25.64
N ARG A 509 7.59 1.01 -26.31
CA ARG A 509 7.69 2.24 -27.11
C ARG A 509 7.54 3.47 -26.22
N VAL A 510 8.58 4.28 -26.12
CA VAL A 510 8.57 5.51 -25.30
C VAL A 510 8.26 6.73 -26.16
N PHE A 511 7.29 7.54 -25.75
CA PHE A 511 6.88 8.80 -26.39
C PHE A 511 7.05 9.96 -25.41
N ASP A 512 7.48 11.12 -25.92
CA ASP A 512 7.70 12.32 -25.13
C ASP A 512 6.56 13.32 -25.34
N LEU A 513 5.76 13.54 -24.29
CA LEU A 513 4.63 14.47 -24.34
C LEU A 513 5.04 15.93 -24.23
N SER A 514 6.30 16.23 -23.88
CA SER A 514 6.83 17.60 -23.84
C SER A 514 7.40 18.08 -25.17
N GLU A 515 7.40 17.25 -26.21
CA GLU A 515 7.93 17.64 -27.51
C GLU A 515 7.19 18.89 -28.04
N GLY A 516 7.95 19.95 -28.34
CA GLY A 516 7.39 21.25 -28.77
C GLY A 516 7.03 22.22 -27.63
N VAL A 517 7.21 21.85 -26.36
CA VAL A 517 7.07 22.78 -25.23
C VAL A 517 8.30 23.69 -25.13
N THR A 518 8.07 25.00 -25.04
CA THR A 518 9.11 25.97 -24.68
C THR A 518 9.36 25.90 -23.19
N TRP A 519 10.54 25.44 -22.78
CA TRP A 519 10.91 25.33 -21.38
C TRP A 519 11.12 26.71 -20.75
N ILE A 520 10.47 26.93 -19.60
CA ILE A 520 10.63 28.15 -18.80
C ILE A 520 11.48 27.81 -17.58
N GLU A 521 12.48 28.64 -17.29
CA GLU A 521 13.23 28.56 -16.03
C GLU A 521 12.34 29.06 -14.88
N GLY A 522 12.29 28.30 -13.77
CA GLY A 522 11.57 28.78 -12.59
C GLY A 522 12.20 30.08 -12.09
N GLN A 523 11.41 31.15 -11.95
CA GLN A 523 11.91 32.40 -11.39
C GLN A 523 12.30 32.17 -9.91
N CYS A 524 13.61 32.06 -9.65
CA CYS A 524 14.17 32.00 -8.30
C CYS A 524 14.83 33.34 -7.98
N THR A 525 14.40 34.02 -6.90
CA THR A 525 14.86 35.37 -6.54
C THR A 525 16.21 35.38 -5.80
N HIS A 526 17.19 34.62 -6.28
CA HIS A 526 18.54 34.61 -5.70
C HIS A 526 19.61 34.95 -6.72
N HIS A 527 19.88 36.26 -6.87
CA HIS A 527 21.16 36.75 -7.35
C HIS A 527 22.24 36.36 -6.33
N HIS A 528 22.96 35.26 -6.52
CA HIS A 528 24.39 35.06 -6.20
C HIS A 528 24.82 33.61 -6.48
N HIS A 529 25.82 33.46 -7.36
CA HIS A 529 26.68 32.28 -7.62
C HIS A 529 26.09 31.03 -8.30
N HIS A 530 26.49 30.89 -9.58
CA HIS A 530 26.73 29.65 -10.35
C HIS A 530 26.08 28.33 -9.88
N ASP A 531 24.88 28.04 -10.39
CA ASP A 531 24.60 26.76 -11.02
C ASP A 531 23.39 26.91 -11.95
N HIS A 532 23.32 26.10 -13.01
CA HIS A 532 22.32 26.24 -14.08
C HIS A 532 20.87 26.16 -13.56
N GLY A 533 20.04 27.16 -13.87
CA GLY A 533 18.64 27.23 -13.44
C GLY A 533 17.86 25.99 -13.84
N ALA A 534 17.27 25.30 -12.87
CA ALA A 534 16.43 24.14 -13.13
C ALA A 534 15.15 24.60 -13.87
N THR A 535 14.95 24.10 -15.08
CA THR A 535 13.71 24.36 -15.85
C THR A 535 12.53 23.71 -15.16
N ASP A 536 11.42 24.43 -15.02
CA ASP A 536 10.20 23.91 -14.38
C ASP A 536 9.64 22.74 -15.22
N PRO A 537 9.54 21.50 -14.65
CA PRO A 537 8.99 20.35 -15.35
C PRO A 537 7.45 20.29 -15.36
N HIS A 538 6.76 21.18 -14.63
CA HIS A 538 5.31 21.15 -14.39
C HIS A 538 4.46 21.69 -15.56
N ILE A 539 4.74 21.20 -16.77
CA ILE A 539 4.17 21.68 -18.02
C ILE A 539 2.67 21.44 -18.16
N TRP A 540 2.04 20.63 -17.30
CA TRP A 540 0.60 20.35 -17.41
C TRP A 540 -0.28 21.43 -16.78
N ASN A 541 0.28 22.35 -15.98
CA ASN A 541 -0.50 23.33 -15.24
C ASN A 541 -0.88 24.58 -16.04
N ALA A 542 -0.90 24.53 -17.38
CA ALA A 542 -1.26 25.66 -18.22
C ALA A 542 -2.03 25.19 -19.46
N THR A 543 -2.98 26.01 -19.94
CA THR A 543 -3.84 25.64 -21.07
C THR A 543 -3.03 25.51 -22.36
N ARG A 544 -2.07 26.40 -22.60
CA ARG A 544 -1.22 26.37 -23.80
C ARG A 544 -0.39 25.09 -23.90
N THR A 545 0.24 24.66 -22.82
CA THR A 545 1.07 23.45 -22.79
C THR A 545 0.22 22.18 -22.69
N ALA A 546 -0.96 22.24 -22.05
CA ALA A 546 -1.94 21.15 -22.09
C ALA A 546 -2.41 20.82 -23.52
N GLN A 547 -2.56 21.83 -24.40
CA GLN A 547 -2.82 21.61 -25.84
C GLN A 547 -1.71 20.80 -26.51
N ILE A 548 -0.44 21.08 -26.18
CA ILE A 548 0.72 20.37 -26.71
C ILE A 548 0.73 18.92 -26.22
N ILE A 549 0.52 18.70 -24.92
CA ILE A 549 0.41 17.36 -24.32
C ILE A 549 -0.71 16.56 -24.99
N ALA A 550 -1.88 17.16 -25.20
CA ALA A 550 -3.01 16.53 -25.87
C ALA A 550 -2.67 16.14 -27.33
N ARG A 551 -1.96 17.00 -28.05
CA ARG A 551 -1.52 16.72 -29.43
C ARG A 551 -0.52 15.58 -29.49
N ASN A 552 0.51 15.61 -28.66
CA ASN A 552 1.53 14.57 -28.60
C ASN A 552 0.93 13.22 -28.16
N THR A 553 -0.08 13.26 -27.29
CA THR A 553 -0.85 12.08 -26.89
C THR A 553 -1.62 11.48 -28.07
N LEU A 554 -2.31 12.31 -28.88
CA LEU A 554 -2.98 11.85 -30.10
C LEU A 554 -1.98 11.16 -31.05
N ASP A 555 -0.83 11.80 -31.29
CA ASP A 555 0.19 11.28 -32.21
C ASP A 555 0.76 9.95 -31.70
N ALA A 556 1.03 9.83 -30.39
CA ALA A 556 1.48 8.59 -29.76
C ALA A 556 0.44 7.47 -29.92
N LEU A 557 -0.84 7.75 -29.62
CA LEU A 557 -1.93 6.77 -29.71
C LEU A 557 -2.16 6.31 -31.17
N CYS A 558 -2.16 7.23 -32.14
CA CYS A 558 -2.27 6.89 -33.55
C CYS A 558 -1.07 6.06 -34.06
N ALA A 559 0.12 6.27 -33.48
CA ALA A 559 1.32 5.52 -33.84
C ALA A 559 1.35 4.09 -33.27
N ILE A 560 0.70 3.84 -32.12
CA ILE A 560 0.63 2.50 -31.51
C ILE A 560 -0.64 1.72 -31.88
N ASP A 561 -1.72 2.44 -32.22
CA ASP A 561 -3.00 1.85 -32.58
C ASP A 561 -3.70 2.63 -33.72
N PRO A 562 -3.22 2.48 -34.96
CA PRO A 562 -3.77 3.19 -36.11
C PRO A 562 -5.20 2.76 -36.45
N ALA A 563 -5.65 1.59 -35.98
CA ALA A 563 -7.00 1.08 -36.27
C ALA A 563 -8.10 1.94 -35.64
N HIS A 564 -7.81 2.63 -34.54
CA HIS A 564 -8.77 3.47 -33.80
C HIS A 564 -8.46 4.98 -33.92
N ALA A 565 -7.61 5.39 -34.85
CA ALA A 565 -7.19 6.79 -35.02
C ALA A 565 -8.36 7.78 -35.13
N SER A 566 -9.44 7.42 -35.84
CA SER A 566 -10.64 8.26 -35.97
C SER A 566 -11.34 8.54 -34.63
N ASP A 567 -11.31 7.58 -33.70
CA ASP A 567 -11.88 7.76 -32.36
C ASP A 567 -10.99 8.70 -31.54
N TYR A 568 -9.67 8.50 -31.60
CA TYR A 568 -8.68 9.35 -30.93
C TYR A 568 -8.76 10.81 -31.41
N GLU A 569 -8.88 11.05 -32.71
CA GLU A 569 -9.05 12.40 -33.25
C GLU A 569 -10.34 13.08 -32.77
N THR A 570 -11.43 12.31 -32.64
CA THR A 570 -12.71 12.84 -32.16
C THR A 570 -12.62 13.21 -30.68
N ASN A 571 -12.02 12.33 -29.88
CA ASN A 571 -11.80 12.58 -28.46
C ASN A 571 -10.82 13.75 -28.22
N PHE A 572 -9.75 13.82 -29.01
CA PHE A 572 -8.81 14.95 -29.01
C PHE A 572 -9.54 16.27 -29.26
N ARG A 573 -10.36 16.38 -30.33
CA ARG A 573 -11.13 17.61 -30.61
C ARG A 573 -12.05 18.01 -29.44
N ALA A 574 -12.65 17.05 -28.76
CA ALA A 574 -13.49 17.31 -27.60
C ALA A 574 -12.67 17.83 -26.40
N LEU A 575 -11.50 17.22 -26.14
CA LEU A 575 -10.60 17.65 -25.09
C LEU A 575 -10.01 19.04 -25.36
N THR A 576 -9.55 19.33 -26.58
CA THR A 576 -9.00 20.65 -26.93
C THR A 576 -10.05 21.75 -26.82
N ALA A 577 -11.31 21.47 -27.21
CA ALA A 577 -12.41 22.44 -27.02
C ALA A 577 -12.68 22.73 -25.54
N GLU A 578 -12.53 21.72 -24.66
CA GLU A 578 -12.65 21.89 -23.21
C GLU A 578 -11.50 22.72 -22.63
N ILE A 579 -10.25 22.43 -23.04
CA ILE A 579 -9.07 23.21 -22.66
C ILE A 579 -9.24 24.67 -23.09
N ASP A 580 -9.64 24.93 -24.33
CA ASP A 580 -9.89 26.29 -24.83
C ASP A 580 -11.02 27.00 -24.06
N SER A 581 -12.08 26.27 -23.70
CA SER A 581 -13.17 26.83 -22.90
C SER A 581 -12.71 27.21 -21.49
N THR A 582 -11.82 26.41 -20.91
CA THR A 582 -11.24 26.63 -19.59
C THR A 582 -10.31 27.85 -19.64
N GLY A 583 -9.44 27.94 -20.65
CA GLY A 583 -8.58 29.11 -20.86
C GLY A 583 -9.36 30.43 -21.00
N ARG A 584 -10.50 30.43 -21.69
CA ARG A 584 -11.38 31.62 -21.75
C ARG A 584 -11.93 32.03 -20.39
N VAL A 585 -12.30 31.07 -19.54
CA VAL A 585 -12.77 31.36 -18.18
C VAL A 585 -11.63 31.89 -17.32
N LEU A 586 -10.44 31.29 -17.43
CA LEU A 586 -9.25 31.71 -16.70
C LEU A 586 -8.85 33.15 -17.08
N HIS A 587 -8.79 33.50 -18.36
CA HIS A 587 -8.57 34.89 -18.80
C HIS A 587 -9.63 35.86 -18.24
N ALA A 588 -10.91 35.49 -18.31
CA ALA A 588 -11.98 36.35 -17.78
C ALA A 588 -11.84 36.63 -16.28
N MET A 589 -11.26 35.70 -15.51
CA MET A 589 -11.02 35.86 -14.08
C MET A 589 -9.71 36.60 -13.79
N LEU A 590 -8.62 36.21 -14.46
CA LEU A 590 -7.26 36.60 -14.11
C LEU A 590 -6.83 37.92 -14.76
N ASP A 591 -7.32 38.24 -15.96
CA ASP A 591 -6.93 39.47 -16.67
C ASP A 591 -7.34 40.74 -15.89
N THR A 592 -8.40 40.63 -15.08
CA THR A 592 -8.95 41.73 -14.26
C THR A 592 -8.29 41.91 -12.90
N LEU A 593 -7.31 41.05 -12.55
CA LEU A 593 -6.64 41.12 -11.26
C LEU A 593 -5.83 42.40 -11.10
N SER A 594 -5.99 43.05 -9.96
CA SER A 594 -5.19 44.20 -9.54
C SER A 594 -3.86 43.78 -8.88
N HIS A 595 -3.80 42.58 -8.32
CA HIS A 595 -2.59 41.99 -7.72
C HIS A 595 -2.21 40.77 -8.54
N ARG A 596 -1.01 40.79 -9.14
CA ARG A 596 -0.57 39.76 -10.09
C ARG A 596 0.55 38.88 -9.57
N THR A 597 0.90 39.01 -8.29
CA THR A 597 1.98 38.24 -7.66
C THR A 597 1.42 37.32 -6.59
N PHE A 598 1.85 36.05 -6.61
CA PHE A 598 1.52 35.06 -5.59
C PHE A 598 2.78 34.34 -5.12
N VAL A 599 2.72 33.80 -3.90
CA VAL A 599 3.77 32.93 -3.37
C VAL A 599 3.28 31.48 -3.47
N ILE A 600 4.16 30.55 -3.81
CA ILE A 600 3.92 29.10 -3.78
C ILE A 600 5.04 28.41 -3.01
N TYR A 601 4.75 27.29 -2.36
CA TYR A 601 5.79 26.54 -1.65
C TYR A 601 6.87 26.04 -2.63
N HIS A 602 6.51 25.12 -3.52
CA HIS A 602 7.38 24.60 -4.58
C HIS A 602 7.02 25.22 -5.94
N PRO A 603 7.98 25.61 -6.80
CA PRO A 603 7.67 26.16 -8.13
C PRO A 603 7.02 25.10 -9.03
N ALA A 604 5.69 25.18 -9.20
CA ALA A 604 4.92 24.25 -10.03
C ALA A 604 3.90 24.92 -10.96
N LEU A 605 3.76 26.25 -10.89
CA LEU A 605 2.79 27.03 -11.66
C LEU A 605 3.49 28.03 -12.60
N THR A 606 4.74 27.81 -12.97
CA THR A 606 5.51 28.77 -13.78
C THR A 606 4.86 28.99 -15.15
N TYR A 607 4.38 27.92 -15.81
CA TYR A 607 3.66 28.04 -17.09
C TYR A 607 2.29 28.71 -16.94
N PHE A 608 1.60 28.46 -15.82
CA PHE A 608 0.34 29.13 -15.52
C PHE A 608 0.57 30.64 -15.35
N ALA A 609 1.62 31.00 -14.64
CA ALA A 609 1.99 32.38 -14.40
C ALA A 609 2.41 33.10 -15.70
N ASP A 610 3.18 32.43 -16.56
CA ASP A 610 3.56 32.95 -17.88
C ASP A 610 2.32 33.20 -18.77
N GLU A 611 1.38 32.24 -18.84
CA GLU A 611 0.21 32.33 -19.71
C GLU A 611 -0.77 33.45 -19.31
N TYR A 612 -0.90 33.74 -18.01
CA TYR A 612 -1.83 34.74 -17.48
C TYR A 612 -1.14 36.00 -16.95
N GLU A 613 0.12 36.23 -17.33
CA GLU A 613 0.90 37.42 -16.95
C GLU A 613 0.92 37.67 -15.42
N LEU A 614 1.13 36.59 -14.66
CA LEU A 614 1.31 36.60 -13.21
C LEU A 614 2.81 36.44 -12.86
N THR A 615 3.17 36.80 -11.64
CA THR A 615 4.50 36.58 -11.07
C THR A 615 4.41 35.54 -9.96
N GLN A 616 5.21 34.47 -10.09
CA GLN A 616 5.34 33.43 -9.09
C GLN A 616 6.57 33.69 -8.24
N LEU A 617 6.41 33.74 -6.92
CA LEU A 617 7.49 33.67 -5.95
C LEU A 617 7.49 32.29 -5.28
N SER A 618 8.64 31.65 -5.12
CA SER A 618 8.76 30.31 -4.53
C SER A 618 9.38 30.36 -3.14
N ILE A 619 8.89 29.50 -2.23
CA ILE A 619 9.46 29.34 -0.89
C ILE A 619 10.70 28.44 -0.96
N GLU A 620 10.58 27.28 -1.58
CA GLU A 620 11.73 26.40 -1.81
C GLU A 620 12.30 26.54 -3.22
N ALA A 621 13.61 26.30 -3.33
CA ALA A 621 14.31 26.18 -4.60
C ALA A 621 15.03 24.82 -4.64
N ASP A 622 14.90 24.10 -5.76
CA ASP A 622 15.56 22.81 -6.00
C ASP A 622 15.34 21.74 -4.90
N GLY A 623 14.15 21.73 -4.27
CA GLY A 623 13.82 20.76 -3.22
C GLY A 623 14.55 20.98 -1.89
N LYS A 624 15.16 22.16 -1.69
CA LYS A 624 15.83 22.52 -0.44
C LYS A 624 14.94 23.41 0.41
N GLU A 625 14.86 23.09 1.70
CA GLU A 625 14.19 23.96 2.67
C GLU A 625 14.82 25.36 2.68
N PRO A 626 14.00 26.42 2.78
CA PRO A 626 14.48 27.78 2.72
C PRO A 626 15.31 28.16 3.96
N SER A 627 16.44 28.83 3.74
CA SER A 627 17.20 29.46 4.83
C SER A 627 16.41 30.62 5.44
N ALA A 628 16.65 30.97 6.71
CA ALA A 628 15.98 32.12 7.32
C ALA A 628 16.30 33.45 6.60
N ALA A 629 17.49 33.57 5.99
CA ALA A 629 17.86 34.74 5.20
C ALA A 629 17.04 34.81 3.91
N SER A 630 16.92 33.69 3.18
CA SER A 630 16.07 33.56 1.99
C SER A 630 14.60 33.83 2.32
N MET A 631 14.09 33.28 3.43
CA MET A 631 12.72 33.56 3.90
C MET A 631 12.49 35.04 4.15
N ARG A 632 13.45 35.74 4.76
CA ARG A 632 13.31 37.18 5.04
C ARG A 632 13.26 38.01 3.76
N VAL A 633 14.13 37.71 2.80
CA VAL A 633 14.12 38.38 1.48
C VAL A 633 12.78 38.14 0.80
N LEU A 634 12.31 36.89 0.78
CA LEU A 634 11.03 36.52 0.18
C LEU A 634 9.84 37.21 0.85
N VAL A 635 9.86 37.37 2.19
CA VAL A 635 8.84 38.11 2.94
C VAL A 635 8.83 39.59 2.54
N ASP A 636 10.00 40.21 2.41
CA ASP A 636 10.12 41.62 2.01
C ASP A 636 9.64 41.82 0.56
N GLU A 637 10.04 40.95 -0.36
CA GLU A 637 9.57 40.93 -1.76
C GLU A 637 8.05 40.71 -1.86
N ALA A 638 7.51 39.76 -1.09
CA ALA A 638 6.07 39.47 -1.07
C ALA A 638 5.25 40.64 -0.50
N ARG A 639 5.80 41.38 0.49
CA ARG A 639 5.17 42.60 1.02
C ARG A 639 5.18 43.73 0.00
N GLU A 640 6.33 43.96 -0.66
CA GLU A 640 6.46 45.00 -1.69
C GLU A 640 5.53 44.74 -2.88
N ALA A 641 5.42 43.48 -3.29
CA ALA A 641 4.53 43.04 -4.37
C ALA A 641 3.05 42.95 -3.95
N GLY A 642 2.72 43.19 -2.67
CA GLY A 642 1.34 43.17 -2.18
C GLY A 642 0.67 41.79 -2.25
N VAL A 643 1.43 40.72 -2.06
CA VAL A 643 0.95 39.34 -2.19
C VAL A 643 -0.20 39.07 -1.22
N ARG A 644 -1.30 38.53 -1.75
CA ARG A 644 -2.51 38.18 -0.98
C ARG A 644 -2.71 36.69 -0.77
N VAL A 645 -2.07 35.87 -1.59
CA VAL A 645 -2.29 34.41 -1.61
C VAL A 645 -0.95 33.69 -1.56
N VAL A 646 -0.87 32.73 -0.64
CA VAL A 646 0.24 31.79 -0.51
C VAL A 646 -0.29 30.39 -0.81
N PHE A 647 0.15 29.79 -1.91
CA PHE A 647 -0.18 28.43 -2.28
C PHE A 647 0.74 27.42 -1.61
N VAL A 648 0.17 26.32 -1.15
CA VAL A 648 0.92 25.15 -0.67
C VAL A 648 0.34 23.90 -1.33
N GLN A 649 1.21 23.09 -1.92
CA GLN A 649 0.81 21.81 -2.50
C GLN A 649 0.48 20.79 -1.39
N GLN A 650 -0.41 19.83 -1.66
CA GLN A 650 -0.85 18.84 -0.67
C GLN A 650 0.28 17.91 -0.19
N GLU A 651 1.31 17.75 -1.01
CA GLU A 651 2.46 16.88 -0.77
C GLU A 651 3.47 17.50 0.23
N PHE A 652 3.36 18.80 0.53
CA PHE A 652 4.35 19.54 1.32
C PHE A 652 3.82 20.00 2.69
N ASP A 653 4.75 20.14 3.64
CA ASP A 653 4.44 20.65 4.99
C ASP A 653 4.05 22.14 4.93
N ARG A 654 3.00 22.50 5.65
CA ARG A 654 2.40 23.84 5.60
C ARG A 654 3.12 24.88 6.46
N LYS A 655 4.02 24.49 7.38
CA LYS A 655 4.56 25.39 8.42
C LYS A 655 5.25 26.63 7.86
N HIS A 656 6.11 26.48 6.84
CA HIS A 656 6.81 27.63 6.28
C HIS A 656 5.87 28.55 5.50
N ALA A 657 4.93 27.98 4.74
CA ALA A 657 3.90 28.74 4.05
C ALA A 657 2.98 29.49 5.04
N GLU A 658 2.61 28.87 6.16
CA GLU A 658 1.82 29.49 7.22
C GLU A 658 2.58 30.62 7.92
N SER A 659 3.87 30.42 8.21
CA SER A 659 4.72 31.46 8.81
C SER A 659 4.85 32.68 7.90
N LEU A 660 5.11 32.46 6.61
CA LEU A 660 5.23 33.55 5.63
C LEU A 660 3.89 34.26 5.46
N ALA A 661 2.80 33.51 5.29
CA ALA A 661 1.46 34.07 5.14
C ALA A 661 1.05 34.94 6.34
N ALA A 662 1.35 34.50 7.56
CA ALA A 662 1.09 35.26 8.78
C ALA A 662 1.90 36.56 8.84
N GLU A 663 3.14 36.55 8.33
CA GLU A 663 4.02 37.71 8.37
C GLU A 663 3.65 38.79 7.33
N ILE A 664 3.13 38.40 6.17
CA ILE A 664 2.69 39.33 5.13
C ILE A 664 1.18 39.63 5.16
N GLY A 665 0.42 38.94 6.00
CA GLY A 665 -1.04 39.08 6.10
C GLY A 665 -1.80 38.46 4.93
N ALA A 666 -1.23 37.44 4.28
CA ALA A 666 -1.82 36.75 3.14
C ALA A 666 -2.65 35.52 3.56
N ARG A 667 -3.55 35.09 2.68
CA ARG A 667 -4.34 33.86 2.84
C ARG A 667 -3.55 32.66 2.33
N ILE A 668 -3.48 31.60 3.13
CA ILE A 668 -2.94 30.32 2.69
C ILE A 668 -4.01 29.49 1.96
N VAL A 669 -3.63 28.88 0.84
CA VAL A 669 -4.51 28.04 0.03
C VAL A 669 -3.79 26.75 -0.33
N THR A 670 -4.40 25.62 0.03
CA THR A 670 -3.89 24.30 -0.38
C THR A 670 -4.37 23.94 -1.78
N ILE A 671 -3.45 23.63 -2.68
CA ILE A 671 -3.68 23.23 -4.07
C ILE A 671 -3.14 21.81 -4.32
N HIS A 672 -3.61 21.16 -5.37
CA HIS A 672 -3.18 19.82 -5.77
C HIS A 672 -2.82 19.79 -7.26
N PRO A 673 -1.63 20.30 -7.66
CA PRO A 673 -1.19 20.32 -9.06
C PRO A 673 -1.10 18.93 -9.70
N LEU A 674 -1.10 17.85 -8.90
CA LEU A 674 -1.12 16.46 -9.35
C LEU A 674 -2.54 15.86 -9.45
N SER A 675 -3.58 16.69 -9.35
CA SER A 675 -4.97 16.26 -9.44
C SER A 675 -5.29 15.57 -10.78
N ALA A 676 -6.03 14.45 -10.68
CA ALA A 676 -6.62 13.79 -11.84
C ALA A 676 -7.77 14.59 -12.48
N ASP A 677 -8.33 15.60 -11.79
CA ASP A 677 -9.28 16.56 -12.37
C ASP A 677 -8.59 17.90 -12.63
N TRP A 678 -7.89 17.95 -13.76
CA TRP A 678 -7.09 19.10 -14.18
C TRP A 678 -7.91 20.40 -14.28
N LYS A 679 -9.09 20.33 -14.91
CA LYS A 679 -9.94 21.51 -15.15
C LYS A 679 -10.40 22.13 -13.83
N THR A 680 -10.92 21.31 -12.93
CA THR A 680 -11.42 21.80 -11.64
C THR A 680 -10.30 22.44 -10.83
N GLU A 681 -9.10 21.87 -10.86
CA GLU A 681 -7.96 22.43 -10.13
C GLU A 681 -7.48 23.76 -10.71
N MET A 682 -7.38 23.88 -12.05
CA MET A 682 -6.99 25.15 -12.69
C MET A 682 -7.98 26.27 -12.36
N LEU A 683 -9.28 25.97 -12.39
CA LEU A 683 -10.32 26.94 -12.02
C LEU A 683 -10.21 27.32 -10.54
N ARG A 684 -9.97 26.36 -9.64
CA ARG A 684 -9.80 26.61 -8.21
C ARG A 684 -8.60 27.51 -7.90
N ILE A 685 -7.47 27.32 -8.60
CA ILE A 685 -6.29 28.17 -8.48
C ILE A 685 -6.66 29.61 -8.87
N ALA A 686 -7.33 29.79 -10.02
CA ALA A 686 -7.76 31.11 -10.47
C ALA A 686 -8.79 31.76 -9.54
N GLU A 687 -9.78 31.01 -9.05
CA GLU A 687 -10.78 31.50 -8.08
C GLU A 687 -10.09 31.98 -6.80
N SER A 688 -9.05 31.27 -6.38
CA SER A 688 -8.29 31.62 -5.19
C SER A 688 -7.51 32.93 -5.37
N LEU A 689 -7.01 33.21 -6.57
CA LEU A 689 -6.35 34.48 -6.91
C LEU A 689 -7.35 35.63 -7.07
N ALA A 690 -8.56 35.35 -7.58
CA ALA A 690 -9.60 36.34 -7.83
C ALA A 690 -10.43 36.71 -6.60
N THR A 691 -10.38 35.89 -5.54
CA THR A 691 -11.06 36.19 -4.27
C THR A 691 -10.32 37.30 -3.52
N PRO A 692 -11.00 38.41 -3.15
CA PRO A 692 -10.36 39.61 -2.62
C PRO A 692 -9.63 39.46 -1.29
#